data_AF-A0AAE0XAS4-F1
#
_entry.id   AF-A0AAE0XAS4-F1
#
_cell.length_a   1.000
_cell.length_b   1.000
_cell.length_c   1.000
_cell.angle_alpha   90.00
_cell.angle_beta   90.00
_cell.angle_gamma   90.00
#
_symmetry.space_group_name_H-M   'P 1'
#
loop_
_entity.id
_entity.type
_entity.pdbx_description
1 polymer ?
#
loop_
_entity_poly.entity_id
_entity_poly.type
_entity_poly.pdbx_seq_one_letter_code
_entity_poly.pdbx_strand_id
1 'polypeptide(L)'
;MQPHDSSLDPNNNADPNVSDNAQKVCDILGVIYRYRLESCGGPLPDADDRATRQFHALIYNQVRSSQPVRLCLPAFPFKSPNSQSKVLGRLPDKAEEFALAHINGLCAAIGDIYTPGAELTIISDGLVYNDLLTVPDRDVWAYGQALRALTIEKEFKHIKFSRLNDLLQTDIPGELDEIAYIANATNFRRALLNKFSRPDWDPSEEIKRSEDTCLTYRGYIKFLETDLENVYPVGPVRSKSKFKRGIELVAKQMLTRGDAFARAVRERFPTHVRLSIHRSTNKTKLSISLLPTQSRWTTPWHCALAVTADGTIQTGPSSQFAADPAFELVYNEHGQLSHYREKTDLLAWADDAEIDCQPMYPCGLLIRPAGGPMALSIADVDATRLRGLAELNSPVVLRDFAHTGDRALFVKMAGELGTPLPWSFGLVLEVKDLGAGSKGSGGALSSERMAFHYDGVFKTEKRTRVDGSEEVVSVPPCFQLFTAVTPSPKDSGYTLFADSKLLFQHLPAHLSIEILKQLTWSVSTASFNAVDLKDLPLVVSHPATGKPCLRYHEPWPQSKTDFEPMEVAVRGSDGVNGVDVCKVIDALLYDRRVTYWHAWQKGDLLVSDNVSMMHTRTEFVGGSDRELWRIHFDRDGFKSGEDEYHKMRTCL
;
A
#
# COMPACT_ATOMS: atom_id res chain seq x y z
N MET A 1 29.45 44.15 51.19
CA MET A 1 28.07 44.13 50.66
C MET A 1 28.11 43.58 49.25
N GLN A 2 28.00 42.26 49.12
CA GLN A 2 27.74 41.58 47.85
C GLN A 2 26.22 41.61 47.60
N PRO A 3 25.73 41.88 46.39
CA PRO A 3 24.34 41.65 46.05
C PRO A 3 24.14 40.26 45.44
N HIS A 4 22.96 39.74 45.76
CA HIS A 4 22.46 38.39 45.61
C HIS A 4 22.44 37.82 44.19
N ASP A 5 22.78 36.53 44.16
CA ASP A 5 22.47 35.53 43.16
C ASP A 5 20.94 35.37 43.01
N SER A 6 20.41 35.54 41.80
CA SER A 6 19.03 35.21 41.46
C SER A 6 19.01 33.92 40.65
N SER A 7 18.57 32.88 41.33
CA SER A 7 18.32 31.52 40.86
C SER A 7 17.60 31.46 39.50
N LEU A 8 18.16 30.61 38.61
CA LEU A 8 17.47 30.03 37.47
C LEU A 8 16.24 29.25 37.94
N ASP A 9 15.07 29.64 37.46
CA ASP A 9 13.82 28.89 37.59
C ASP A 9 13.92 27.55 36.81
N PRO A 10 13.62 26.37 37.40
CA PRO A 10 13.76 25.08 36.70
C PRO A 10 12.56 24.73 35.80
N ASN A 11 11.52 25.55 35.74
CA ASN A 11 10.33 25.28 34.93
C ASN A 11 10.49 25.84 33.52
N ASN A 12 11.32 25.18 32.72
CA ASN A 12 11.35 25.37 31.28
C ASN A 12 10.07 24.77 30.67
N ASN A 13 8.95 25.51 30.76
CA ASN A 13 7.76 25.24 29.97
C ASN A 13 8.13 25.46 28.50
N ALA A 14 8.53 24.39 27.81
CA ALA A 14 8.72 24.40 26.37
C ALA A 14 7.46 24.95 25.70
N ASP A 15 7.63 25.86 24.73
CA ASP A 15 6.54 26.37 23.90
C ASP A 15 5.72 25.17 23.35
N PRO A 16 4.41 25.08 23.64
CA PRO A 16 3.59 23.93 23.26
C PRO A 16 3.65 23.61 21.76
N ASN A 17 3.88 24.63 20.92
CA ASN A 17 4.05 24.46 19.47
C ASN A 17 5.37 23.75 19.10
N VAL A 18 6.43 23.90 19.90
CA VAL A 18 7.73 23.24 19.66
C VAL A 18 7.62 21.77 19.98
N SER A 19 6.94 21.42 21.08
CA SER A 19 6.71 20.03 21.49
C SER A 19 5.84 19.27 20.49
N ASP A 20 4.76 19.89 20.00
CA ASP A 20 3.87 19.29 18.98
C ASP A 20 4.59 19.07 17.64
N ASN A 21 5.36 20.06 17.18
CA ASN A 21 6.15 19.92 15.94
C ASN A 21 7.20 18.81 16.05
N ALA A 22 7.84 18.65 17.21
CA ALA A 22 8.81 17.59 17.43
C ALA A 22 8.17 16.20 17.34
N GLN A 23 6.98 16.02 17.94
CA GLN A 23 6.24 14.77 17.87
C GLN A 23 5.84 14.44 16.43
N LYS A 24 5.28 15.40 15.67
CA LYS A 24 4.95 15.23 14.25
C LYS A 24 6.15 14.77 13.42
N VAL A 25 7.34 15.32 13.68
CA VAL A 25 8.57 14.90 12.98
C VAL A 25 8.91 13.44 13.27
N CYS A 26 8.82 13.00 14.52
CA CYS A 26 9.02 11.60 14.90
C CYS A 26 8.03 10.68 14.17
N ASP A 27 6.75 11.07 14.13
CA ASP A 27 5.69 10.28 13.49
C ASP A 27 5.88 10.19 11.97
N ILE A 28 6.26 11.30 11.31
CA ILE A 28 6.59 11.35 9.88
C ILE A 28 7.77 10.43 9.54
N LEU A 29 8.84 10.48 10.34
CA LEU A 29 9.97 9.56 10.16
C LEU A 29 9.57 8.11 10.41
N GLY A 30 8.71 7.88 11.41
CA GLY A 30 8.07 6.59 11.67
C GLY A 30 7.38 6.05 10.41
N VAL A 31 6.60 6.87 9.71
CA VAL A 31 5.99 6.49 8.43
C VAL A 31 7.05 6.11 7.40
N ILE A 32 8.06 6.95 7.16
CA ILE A 32 9.10 6.65 6.15
C ILE A 32 9.82 5.33 6.48
N TYR A 33 10.11 5.06 7.76
CA TYR A 33 10.78 3.84 8.18
C TYR A 33 9.95 2.57 8.00
N ARG A 34 8.62 2.66 7.96
CA ARG A 34 7.76 1.51 7.63
C ARG A 34 8.01 0.99 6.22
N TYR A 35 8.47 1.85 5.31
CA TYR A 35 8.77 1.52 3.92
C TYR A 35 10.24 1.10 3.71
N ARG A 36 11.01 0.88 4.79
CA ARG A 36 12.44 0.55 4.68
C ARG A 36 12.68 -0.78 3.96
N LEU A 37 13.82 -0.88 3.29
CA LEU A 37 14.32 -2.16 2.77
C LEU A 37 14.58 -3.14 3.94
N GLU A 38 13.85 -4.27 4.00
CA GLU A 38 13.93 -5.25 5.10
C GLU A 38 15.36 -5.75 5.35
N SER A 39 16.13 -5.91 4.29
CA SER A 39 17.53 -6.35 4.34
C SER A 39 18.53 -5.32 4.91
N CYS A 40 18.05 -4.16 5.36
CA CYS A 40 18.74 -3.26 6.27
C CYS A 40 18.51 -3.63 7.75
N GLY A 41 18.09 -4.88 8.03
CA GLY A 41 17.64 -5.49 9.28
C GLY A 41 18.50 -5.29 10.53
N GLY A 42 18.61 -4.04 10.97
CA GLY A 42 18.97 -3.65 12.31
C GLY A 42 17.76 -3.05 13.04
N PRO A 43 17.92 -2.74 14.34
CA PRO A 43 16.99 -1.91 15.09
C PRO A 43 16.70 -0.62 14.33
N LEU A 44 15.55 0.03 14.59
CA LEU A 44 15.37 1.41 14.15
C LEU A 44 16.57 2.24 14.64
N PRO A 45 17.13 3.14 13.82
CA PRO A 45 18.21 4.01 14.27
C PRO A 45 17.79 4.73 15.54
N ASP A 46 18.69 4.82 16.52
CA ASP A 46 18.46 5.63 17.71
C ASP A 46 18.12 7.07 17.28
N ALA A 47 17.13 7.68 17.94
CA ALA A 47 16.75 9.07 17.72
C ALA A 47 17.95 10.01 17.97
N ASP A 48 18.86 9.60 18.86
CA ASP A 48 20.09 10.32 19.20
C ASP A 48 21.26 10.11 18.22
N ASP A 49 21.09 9.29 17.17
CA ASP A 49 22.10 9.18 16.12
C ASP A 49 22.22 10.47 15.30
N ARG A 50 23.45 10.82 14.91
CA ARG A 50 23.74 12.05 14.16
C ARG A 50 23.03 12.07 12.80
N ALA A 51 22.86 10.92 12.15
CA ALA A 51 22.14 10.85 10.87
C ALA A 51 20.65 11.13 11.05
N THR A 52 20.05 10.53 12.07
CA THR A 52 18.66 10.77 12.45
C THR A 52 18.42 12.26 12.71
N ARG A 53 19.31 12.93 13.45
CA ARG A 53 19.24 14.39 13.69
C ARG A 53 19.21 15.24 12.41
N GLN A 54 19.93 14.86 11.36
CA GLN A 54 19.91 15.61 10.10
C GLN A 54 18.53 15.53 9.43
N PHE A 55 17.93 14.35 9.35
CA PHE A 55 16.59 14.20 8.77
C PHE A 55 15.53 14.86 9.63
N HIS A 56 15.63 14.75 10.97
CA HIS A 56 14.78 15.49 11.89
C HIS A 56 14.83 16.99 11.63
N ALA A 57 16.02 17.58 11.49
CA ALA A 57 16.17 19.01 11.24
C ALA A 57 15.53 19.44 9.90
N LEU A 58 15.71 18.64 8.84
CA LEU A 58 15.11 18.91 7.53
C LEU A 58 13.58 18.88 7.57
N ILE A 59 12.99 17.88 8.23
CA ILE A 59 11.54 17.74 8.34
C ILE A 59 10.99 18.81 9.29
N TYR A 60 11.63 19.04 10.44
CA TYR A 60 11.23 20.05 11.42
C TYR A 60 11.14 21.44 10.80
N ASN A 61 12.11 21.84 9.97
CA ASN A 61 12.07 23.14 9.29
C ASN A 61 10.85 23.30 8.37
N GLN A 62 10.42 22.21 7.72
CA GLN A 62 9.25 22.21 6.83
C GLN A 62 7.95 22.21 7.65
N VAL A 63 7.87 21.36 8.67
CA VAL A 63 6.74 21.27 9.61
C VAL A 63 6.50 22.61 10.30
N ARG A 64 7.55 23.21 10.89
CA ARG A 64 7.49 24.53 11.54
C ARG A 64 7.01 25.64 10.60
N SER A 65 7.31 25.51 9.30
CA SER A 65 6.92 26.50 8.28
C SER A 65 5.58 26.18 7.62
N SER A 66 4.84 25.16 8.10
CA SER A 66 3.58 24.69 7.51
C SER A 66 3.73 24.36 6.01
N GLN A 67 4.88 23.81 5.60
CA GLN A 67 5.17 23.42 4.22
C GLN A 67 5.13 21.90 4.05
N PRO A 68 4.70 21.38 2.88
CA PRO A 68 4.77 19.96 2.59
C PRO A 68 6.18 19.40 2.79
N VAL A 69 6.28 18.19 3.34
CA VAL A 69 7.55 17.49 3.48
C VAL A 69 8.03 17.03 2.10
N ARG A 70 9.13 17.61 1.64
CA ARG A 70 9.71 17.33 0.33
C ARG A 70 10.67 16.15 0.41
N LEU A 71 10.39 15.13 -0.40
CA LEU A 71 11.18 13.92 -0.54
C LEU A 71 11.77 13.87 -1.95
N CYS A 72 12.99 13.34 -2.11
CA CYS A 72 13.56 13.10 -3.44
C CYS A 72 14.12 11.68 -3.57
N LEU A 73 13.87 11.06 -4.73
CA LEU A 73 14.23 9.67 -4.99
C LEU A 73 14.84 9.51 -6.39
N PRO A 74 16.18 9.35 -6.49
CA PRO A 74 16.84 8.75 -7.64
C PRO A 74 16.31 7.34 -7.93
N ALA A 75 15.51 7.18 -8.99
CA ALA A 75 14.86 5.93 -9.35
C ALA A 75 14.21 5.99 -10.74
N PHE A 76 13.66 4.84 -11.18
CA PHE A 76 12.91 4.68 -12.41
C PHE A 76 13.70 5.13 -13.67
N PRO A 77 14.87 4.52 -13.94
CA PRO A 77 15.70 4.87 -15.09
C PRO A 77 15.07 4.43 -16.42
N PHE A 78 14.82 3.13 -16.54
CA PHE A 78 14.35 2.38 -17.70
C PHE A 78 14.20 0.90 -17.29
N LYS A 79 13.38 0.11 -18.00
CA LYS A 79 13.33 -1.37 -17.85
C LYS A 79 14.66 -2.02 -18.23
N SER A 80 15.03 -3.07 -17.51
CA SER A 80 16.17 -3.93 -17.85
C SER A 80 16.21 -4.26 -19.36
N PRO A 81 17.40 -4.23 -20.01
CA PRO A 81 17.52 -4.68 -21.40
C PRO A 81 17.24 -6.18 -21.58
N ASN A 82 17.15 -6.96 -20.50
CA ASN A 82 16.83 -8.37 -20.54
C ASN A 82 15.31 -8.62 -20.50
N SER A 83 14.65 -8.40 -21.64
CA SER A 83 13.23 -8.72 -21.83
C SER A 83 12.96 -10.20 -22.15
N GLN A 84 13.99 -11.05 -22.17
CA GLN A 84 13.81 -12.48 -22.44
C GLN A 84 13.50 -13.26 -21.15
N SER A 85 14.14 -12.89 -20.04
CA SER A 85 14.00 -13.62 -18.78
C SER A 85 13.74 -12.76 -17.56
N LYS A 86 14.01 -11.45 -17.60
CA LYS A 86 13.99 -10.60 -16.40
C LYS A 86 12.75 -9.72 -16.30
N VAL A 87 12.37 -9.04 -17.37
CA VAL A 87 11.21 -8.13 -17.43
C VAL A 87 10.27 -8.52 -18.57
N LEU A 88 9.05 -7.97 -18.59
CA LEU A 88 8.05 -8.23 -19.63
C LEU A 88 8.31 -7.44 -20.92
N GLY A 89 8.90 -6.25 -20.81
CA GLY A 89 9.12 -5.37 -21.94
C GLY A 89 9.93 -4.14 -21.57
N ARG A 90 9.88 -3.12 -22.43
CA ARG A 90 10.63 -1.86 -22.27
C ARG A 90 9.85 -0.75 -21.57
N LEU A 91 8.53 -0.86 -21.55
CA LEU A 91 7.63 0.11 -20.94
C LEU A 91 7.30 -0.29 -19.49
N PRO A 92 6.86 0.65 -18.64
CA PRO A 92 6.29 0.36 -17.34
C PRO A 92 5.16 -0.68 -17.45
N ASP A 93 5.13 -1.60 -16.50
CA ASP A 93 4.08 -2.62 -16.37
C ASP A 93 3.46 -2.54 -14.96
N LYS A 94 2.71 -3.57 -14.53
CA LYS A 94 2.03 -3.54 -13.23
C LYS A 94 3.00 -3.38 -12.06
N ALA A 95 4.28 -3.76 -12.22
CA ALA A 95 5.29 -3.56 -11.19
C ALA A 95 5.53 -2.06 -10.94
N GLU A 96 5.63 -1.24 -11.98
CA GLU A 96 5.74 0.21 -11.84
C GLU A 96 4.48 0.83 -11.26
N GLU A 97 3.29 0.37 -11.68
CA GLU A 97 2.02 0.84 -11.12
C GLU A 97 1.95 0.61 -9.61
N PHE A 98 2.24 -0.61 -9.15
CA PHE A 98 2.25 -0.95 -7.72
C PHE A 98 3.34 -0.18 -6.97
N ALA A 99 4.51 0.04 -7.59
CA ALA A 99 5.58 0.80 -6.95
C ALA A 99 5.22 2.28 -6.77
N LEU A 100 4.59 2.90 -7.76
CA LEU A 100 4.08 4.26 -7.68
C LEU A 100 2.93 4.37 -6.67
N ALA A 101 2.00 3.42 -6.65
CA ALA A 101 0.93 3.36 -5.66
C ALA A 101 1.49 3.26 -4.23
N HIS A 102 2.50 2.41 -4.02
CA HIS A 102 3.16 2.21 -2.73
C HIS A 102 3.80 3.50 -2.20
N ILE A 103 4.59 4.20 -3.02
CA ILE A 103 5.26 5.45 -2.59
C ILE A 103 4.32 6.67 -2.58
N ASN A 104 3.24 6.65 -3.37
CA ASN A 104 2.15 7.63 -3.24
C ASN A 104 1.44 7.43 -1.89
N GLY A 105 1.19 6.17 -1.50
CA GLY A 105 0.66 5.79 -0.19
C GLY A 105 1.55 6.22 0.98
N LEU A 106 2.88 6.15 0.83
CA LEU A 106 3.81 6.73 1.82
C LEU A 106 3.53 8.22 2.03
N CYS A 107 3.39 8.99 0.96
CA CYS A 107 3.14 10.43 1.05
C CYS A 107 1.76 10.75 1.62
N ALA A 108 0.73 9.98 1.23
CA ALA A 108 -0.61 10.10 1.78
C ALA A 108 -0.65 9.80 3.29
N ALA A 109 0.08 8.78 3.75
CA ALA A 109 0.21 8.46 5.17
C ALA A 109 0.87 9.59 5.99
N ILE A 110 1.77 10.38 5.38
CA ILE A 110 2.29 11.60 6.03
C ILE A 110 1.19 12.67 6.11
N GLY A 111 0.37 12.81 5.07
CA GLY A 111 -0.80 13.70 5.05
C GLY A 111 -1.82 13.42 6.17
N ASP A 112 -1.99 12.15 6.52
CA ASP A 112 -2.88 11.73 7.61
C ASP A 112 -2.41 12.22 9.00
N ILE A 113 -1.11 12.53 9.16
CA ILE A 113 -0.50 13.03 10.41
C ILE A 113 -0.30 14.55 10.37
N TYR A 114 0.03 15.07 9.18
CA TYR A 114 0.42 16.45 8.97
C TYR A 114 -0.27 16.98 7.70
N THR A 115 -1.24 17.87 7.87
CA THR A 115 -2.18 18.28 6.80
C THR A 115 -1.51 18.79 5.52
N PRO A 116 -0.40 19.58 5.54
CA PRO A 116 0.31 19.96 4.30
C PRO A 116 0.91 18.76 3.54
N GLY A 117 1.02 17.60 4.19
CA GLY A 117 1.38 16.33 3.59
C GLY A 117 2.84 16.24 3.17
N ALA A 118 3.07 15.34 2.21
CA ALA A 118 4.38 15.12 1.62
C ALA A 118 4.28 15.07 0.09
N GLU A 119 5.40 15.37 -0.54
CA GLU A 119 5.57 15.30 -1.99
C GLU A 119 6.88 14.62 -2.33
N LEU A 120 6.80 13.62 -3.21
CA LEU A 120 7.96 12.87 -3.67
C LEU A 120 8.35 13.27 -5.09
N THR A 121 9.56 13.81 -5.24
CA THR A 121 10.17 14.03 -6.55
C THR A 121 11.00 12.82 -6.96
N ILE A 122 10.52 12.08 -7.95
CA ILE A 122 11.28 11.02 -8.63
C ILE A 122 12.26 11.68 -9.61
N ILE A 123 13.55 11.42 -9.41
CA ILE A 123 14.61 11.97 -10.25
C ILE A 123 15.13 10.84 -11.13
N SER A 124 14.77 10.88 -12.42
CA SER A 124 15.18 9.82 -13.35
C SER A 124 16.69 9.89 -13.59
N ASP A 125 17.36 8.78 -13.30
CA ASP A 125 18.77 8.53 -13.54
C ASP A 125 19.01 7.75 -14.86
N GLY A 126 17.97 7.64 -15.71
CA GLY A 126 18.03 6.88 -16.96
C GLY A 126 19.16 7.33 -17.88
N LEU A 127 19.22 8.61 -18.25
CA LEU A 127 20.30 9.14 -19.10
C LEU A 127 21.68 9.05 -18.46
N VAL A 128 21.77 8.87 -17.14
CA VAL A 128 23.06 8.75 -16.46
C VAL A 128 23.72 7.42 -16.81
N TYR A 129 22.94 6.36 -17.02
CA TYR A 129 23.44 4.99 -17.13
C TYR A 129 23.08 4.24 -18.41
N ASN A 130 22.09 4.69 -19.20
CA ASN A 130 21.52 3.89 -20.28
C ASN A 130 22.52 3.42 -21.33
N ASP A 131 23.46 4.28 -21.74
CA ASP A 131 24.53 3.95 -22.68
C ASP A 131 25.49 2.86 -22.14
N LEU A 132 25.77 2.84 -20.84
CA LEU A 132 26.57 1.80 -20.17
C LEU A 132 25.86 0.43 -20.18
N LEU A 133 24.52 0.44 -20.19
CA LEU A 133 23.67 -0.76 -20.23
C LEU A 133 23.15 -1.06 -21.64
N THR A 134 23.62 -0.36 -22.67
CA THR A 134 23.20 -0.50 -24.08
C THR A 134 21.70 -0.23 -24.32
N VAL A 135 21.06 0.53 -23.43
CA VAL A 135 19.66 0.94 -23.56
C VAL A 135 19.59 2.24 -24.39
N PRO A 136 18.86 2.24 -25.53
CA PRO A 136 18.72 3.43 -26.36
C PRO A 136 18.11 4.63 -25.61
N ASP A 137 18.57 5.86 -25.93
CA ASP A 137 18.01 7.09 -25.34
C ASP A 137 16.48 7.21 -25.59
N ARG A 138 16.00 6.68 -26.72
CA ARG A 138 14.58 6.58 -27.07
C ARG A 138 13.78 5.72 -26.10
N ASP A 139 14.34 4.60 -25.64
CA ASP A 139 13.66 3.70 -24.69
C ASP A 139 13.57 4.36 -23.31
N VAL A 140 14.60 5.11 -22.90
CA VAL A 140 14.57 5.94 -21.67
C VAL A 140 13.47 6.99 -21.76
N TRP A 141 13.37 7.68 -22.89
CA TRP A 141 12.30 8.65 -23.14
C TRP A 141 10.92 8.02 -23.02
N ALA A 142 10.67 6.93 -23.75
CA ALA A 142 9.39 6.24 -23.80
C ALA A 142 8.98 5.74 -22.41
N TYR A 143 9.90 5.10 -21.67
CA TYR A 143 9.67 4.64 -20.30
C TYR A 143 9.29 5.81 -19.37
N GLY A 144 10.06 6.91 -19.44
CA GLY A 144 9.82 8.09 -18.62
C GLY A 144 8.55 8.88 -18.99
N GLN A 145 8.03 8.74 -20.21
CA GLN A 145 6.73 9.30 -20.61
C GLN A 145 5.58 8.43 -20.14
N ALA A 146 5.69 7.11 -20.33
CA ALA A 146 4.69 6.15 -19.88
C ALA A 146 4.49 6.22 -18.35
N LEU A 147 5.55 6.40 -17.55
CA LEU A 147 5.43 6.59 -16.09
C LEU A 147 4.64 7.85 -15.70
N ARG A 148 4.83 8.95 -16.44
CA ARG A 148 4.10 10.20 -16.21
C ARG A 148 2.63 10.04 -16.58
N ALA A 149 2.34 9.42 -17.72
CA ALA A 149 0.99 9.10 -18.14
C ALA A 149 0.29 8.21 -17.10
N LEU A 150 0.95 7.15 -16.64
CA LEU A 150 0.44 6.23 -15.62
C LEU A 150 0.13 6.95 -14.29
N THR A 151 0.98 7.89 -13.87
CA THR A 151 0.78 8.68 -12.65
C THR A 151 -0.47 9.57 -12.75
N ILE A 152 -0.72 10.14 -13.93
CA ILE A 152 -1.92 10.95 -14.21
C ILE A 152 -3.17 10.06 -14.24
N GLU A 153 -3.11 8.96 -14.99
CA GLU A 153 -4.21 8.00 -15.15
C GLU A 153 -4.69 7.43 -13.81
N LYS A 154 -3.75 7.04 -12.93
CA LYS A 154 -4.04 6.48 -11.60
C LYS A 154 -4.23 7.54 -10.52
N GLU A 155 -4.24 8.83 -10.88
CA GLU A 155 -4.38 9.96 -9.96
C GLU A 155 -3.38 9.91 -8.77
N PHE A 156 -2.11 9.57 -9.03
CA PHE A 156 -1.05 9.58 -8.00
C PHE A 156 -0.57 11.01 -7.70
N LYS A 157 -1.39 11.75 -6.94
CA LYS A 157 -1.28 13.19 -6.69
C LYS A 157 0.00 13.64 -5.96
N HIS A 158 0.69 12.74 -5.26
CA HIS A 158 1.87 13.10 -4.43
C HIS A 158 3.21 12.93 -5.15
N ILE A 159 3.20 12.53 -6.42
CA ILE A 159 4.42 12.20 -7.17
C ILE A 159 4.70 13.30 -8.20
N LYS A 160 5.93 13.82 -8.15
CA LYS A 160 6.51 14.68 -9.17
C LYS A 160 7.69 14.01 -9.84
N PHE A 161 8.02 14.48 -11.04
CA PHE A 161 9.16 13.97 -11.80
C PHE A 161 10.16 15.09 -12.09
N SER A 162 11.43 14.75 -11.98
CA SER A 162 12.55 15.58 -12.41
C SER A 162 13.46 14.78 -13.34
N ARG A 163 13.94 15.43 -14.40
CA ARG A 163 14.86 14.89 -15.40
C ARG A 163 16.25 15.47 -15.19
N LEU A 164 17.21 14.88 -15.90
CA LEU A 164 18.59 15.36 -15.89
C LEU A 164 18.73 16.86 -16.28
N ASN A 165 17.91 17.35 -17.22
CA ASN A 165 17.88 18.77 -17.60
C ASN A 165 17.60 19.71 -16.40
N ASP A 166 16.66 19.31 -15.52
CA ASP A 166 16.24 20.12 -14.37
C ASP A 166 17.33 20.26 -13.29
N LEU A 167 18.32 19.34 -13.32
CA LEU A 167 19.49 19.39 -12.44
C LEU A 167 20.58 20.34 -12.98
N LEU A 168 20.62 20.54 -14.29
CA LEU A 168 21.71 21.22 -14.98
C LEU A 168 21.44 22.71 -15.22
N GLN A 169 20.18 23.14 -15.18
CA GLN A 169 19.78 24.54 -15.43
C GLN A 169 20.29 25.05 -16.80
N THR A 170 20.20 24.22 -17.84
CA THR A 170 20.63 24.60 -19.21
C THR A 170 19.56 25.39 -19.96
N ASP A 171 19.96 26.20 -20.95
CA ASP A 171 19.09 27.05 -21.80
C ASP A 171 18.19 26.27 -22.79
N ILE A 172 17.82 25.04 -22.44
CA ILE A 172 17.02 24.16 -23.28
C ILE A 172 15.53 24.38 -22.95
N PRO A 173 14.63 24.38 -23.95
CA PRO A 173 13.19 24.56 -23.72
C PRO A 173 12.66 23.65 -22.61
N GLY A 174 11.80 24.21 -21.74
CA GLY A 174 11.25 23.48 -20.59
C GLY A 174 10.43 22.25 -20.99
N GLU A 175 9.67 22.34 -22.09
CA GLU A 175 9.02 21.19 -22.72
C GLU A 175 9.91 20.64 -23.84
N LEU A 176 10.42 19.43 -23.62
CA LEU A 176 11.11 18.66 -24.63
C LEU A 176 10.12 17.74 -25.34
N ASP A 177 10.26 17.57 -26.66
CA ASP A 177 9.68 16.44 -27.38
C ASP A 177 10.71 15.29 -27.47
N GLU A 178 10.31 14.17 -28.09
CA GLU A 178 11.17 13.01 -28.26
C GLU A 178 12.45 13.35 -29.02
N ILE A 179 12.34 14.13 -30.11
CA ILE A 179 13.45 14.44 -31.00
C ILE A 179 14.48 15.31 -30.26
N ALA A 180 14.02 16.40 -29.64
CA ALA A 180 14.86 17.32 -28.88
C ALA A 180 15.51 16.63 -27.69
N TYR A 181 14.79 15.74 -26.99
CA TYR A 181 15.35 14.96 -25.89
C TYR A 181 16.48 14.04 -26.37
N ILE A 182 16.26 13.26 -27.42
CA ILE A 182 17.26 12.33 -27.95
C ILE A 182 18.47 13.08 -28.50
N ALA A 183 18.25 14.16 -29.27
CA ALA A 183 19.32 14.98 -29.84
C ALA A 183 20.23 15.58 -28.75
N ASN A 184 19.67 15.89 -27.57
CA ASN A 184 20.40 16.47 -26.45
C ASN A 184 20.86 15.47 -25.39
N ALA A 185 20.47 14.19 -25.47
CA ALA A 185 20.78 13.17 -24.46
C ALA A 185 22.27 13.11 -24.11
N THR A 186 23.13 13.11 -25.12
CA THR A 186 24.59 13.14 -24.93
C THR A 186 25.09 14.45 -24.34
N ASN A 187 24.49 15.59 -24.70
CA ASN A 187 24.85 16.89 -24.15
C ASN A 187 24.50 16.96 -22.66
N PHE A 188 23.34 16.44 -22.25
CA PHE A 188 22.95 16.35 -20.84
C PHE A 188 23.94 15.49 -20.03
N ARG A 189 24.31 14.30 -20.54
CA ARG A 189 25.33 13.44 -19.91
C ARG A 189 26.65 14.17 -19.73
N ARG A 190 27.14 14.82 -20.79
CA ARG A 190 28.42 15.55 -20.75
C ARG A 190 28.37 16.73 -19.79
N ALA A 191 27.29 17.50 -19.79
CA ALA A 191 27.12 18.63 -18.88
C ALA A 191 27.11 18.18 -17.41
N LEU A 192 26.43 17.08 -17.08
CA LEU A 192 26.46 16.50 -15.74
C LEU A 192 27.89 16.14 -15.31
N LEU A 193 28.61 15.38 -16.14
CA LEU A 193 29.95 14.92 -15.79
C LEU A 193 30.94 16.08 -15.71
N ASN A 194 30.91 17.02 -16.65
CA ASN A 194 31.79 18.17 -16.64
C ASN A 194 31.60 19.06 -15.39
N LYS A 195 30.35 19.23 -14.93
CA LYS A 195 30.04 20.09 -13.78
C LYS A 195 30.27 19.39 -12.43
N PHE A 196 29.96 18.09 -12.34
CA PHE A 196 29.86 17.40 -11.05
C PHE A 196 30.84 16.25 -10.84
N SER A 197 31.56 15.78 -11.87
CA SER A 197 32.60 14.76 -11.67
C SER A 197 33.80 15.32 -10.89
N ARG A 198 34.54 14.41 -10.26
CA ARG A 198 35.75 14.69 -9.50
C ARG A 198 36.93 13.99 -10.17
N PRO A 199 37.96 14.73 -10.62
CA PRO A 199 39.13 14.12 -11.27
C PRO A 199 39.90 13.14 -10.38
N ASP A 200 39.87 13.36 -9.07
CA ASP A 200 40.57 12.58 -8.03
C ASP A 200 39.75 11.40 -7.48
N TRP A 201 38.53 11.20 -7.98
CA TRP A 201 37.64 10.17 -7.44
C TRP A 201 37.87 8.81 -8.11
N ASP A 202 38.46 7.88 -7.37
CA ASP A 202 38.67 6.50 -7.81
C ASP A 202 37.60 5.55 -7.22
N PRO A 203 36.82 4.85 -8.06
CA PRO A 203 35.79 3.94 -7.58
C PRO A 203 36.36 2.76 -6.79
N SER A 204 37.57 2.27 -7.10
CA SER A 204 38.14 1.10 -6.44
C SER A 204 38.57 1.42 -5.00
N GLU A 205 39.12 2.62 -4.78
CA GLU A 205 39.45 3.11 -3.44
C GLU A 205 38.19 3.49 -2.65
N GLU A 206 37.19 4.11 -3.29
CA GLU A 206 35.93 4.44 -2.62
C GLU A 206 35.15 3.17 -2.18
N ILE A 207 35.13 2.10 -2.99
CA ILE A 207 34.53 0.81 -2.60
C ILE A 207 35.15 0.28 -1.31
N LYS A 208 36.45 0.49 -1.07
CA LYS A 208 37.13 0.05 0.15
C LYS A 208 36.82 0.97 1.34
N ARG A 209 36.73 2.29 1.09
CA ARG A 209 36.60 3.32 2.13
C ARG A 209 35.15 3.50 2.61
N SER A 210 34.18 3.42 1.71
CA SER A 210 32.78 3.77 1.96
C SER A 210 31.91 2.53 1.92
N GLU A 211 31.29 2.21 3.06
CA GLU A 211 30.35 1.09 3.19
C GLU A 211 29.15 1.26 2.24
N ASP A 212 28.57 2.46 2.14
CA ASP A 212 27.48 2.77 1.20
C ASP A 212 27.87 2.49 -0.26
N THR A 213 29.11 2.86 -0.63
CA THR A 213 29.62 2.65 -1.99
C THR A 213 29.83 1.17 -2.26
N CYS A 214 30.38 0.43 -1.29
CA CYS A 214 30.55 -1.03 -1.37
C CYS A 214 29.20 -1.75 -1.52
N LEU A 215 28.19 -1.37 -0.72
CA LEU A 215 26.84 -1.93 -0.80
C LEU A 215 26.19 -1.65 -2.17
N THR A 216 26.35 -0.42 -2.68
CA THR A 216 25.86 -0.03 -4.00
C THR A 216 26.55 -0.85 -5.10
N TYR A 217 27.89 -0.96 -5.06
CA TYR A 217 28.68 -1.76 -5.98
C TYR A 217 28.24 -3.23 -6.04
N ARG A 218 28.07 -3.86 -4.87
CA ARG A 218 27.58 -5.25 -4.76
C ARG A 218 26.18 -5.41 -5.36
N GLY A 219 25.32 -4.41 -5.19
CA GLY A 219 24.02 -4.33 -5.85
C GLY A 219 24.15 -4.30 -7.37
N TYR A 220 24.99 -3.42 -7.91
CA TYR A 220 25.22 -3.30 -9.36
C TYR A 220 25.72 -4.60 -9.97
N ILE A 221 26.73 -5.24 -9.40
CA ILE A 221 27.28 -6.51 -9.92
C ILE A 221 26.17 -7.56 -10.06
N LYS A 222 25.29 -7.67 -9.07
CA LYS A 222 24.20 -8.65 -9.05
C LYS A 222 23.17 -8.41 -10.16
N PHE A 223 22.80 -7.16 -10.42
CA PHE A 223 21.81 -6.85 -11.46
C PHE A 223 22.43 -6.95 -12.86
N LEU A 224 23.62 -6.35 -13.04
CA LEU A 224 24.34 -6.31 -14.32
C LEU A 224 24.64 -7.70 -14.89
N GLU A 225 24.90 -8.70 -14.05
CA GLU A 225 25.15 -10.08 -14.50
C GLU A 225 23.97 -10.61 -15.33
N THR A 226 22.74 -10.38 -14.86
CA THR A 226 21.52 -10.76 -15.58
C THR A 226 21.09 -9.76 -16.64
N ASP A 227 21.34 -8.46 -16.47
CA ASP A 227 20.95 -7.45 -17.47
C ASP A 227 21.74 -7.60 -18.78
N LEU A 228 23.03 -7.89 -18.66
CA LEU A 228 23.96 -7.89 -19.79
C LEU A 228 24.22 -9.28 -20.38
N GLU A 229 23.61 -10.34 -19.85
CA GLU A 229 23.86 -11.72 -20.32
C GLU A 229 23.47 -11.90 -21.80
N ASN A 230 22.36 -11.30 -22.22
CA ASN A 230 21.87 -11.38 -23.61
C ASN A 230 22.53 -10.35 -24.54
N VAL A 231 23.01 -9.24 -23.97
CA VAL A 231 23.77 -8.21 -24.70
C VAL A 231 25.18 -8.72 -25.02
N TYR A 232 25.80 -9.40 -24.05
CA TYR A 232 27.17 -9.89 -24.12
C TYR A 232 27.24 -11.39 -23.79
N PRO A 233 26.65 -12.26 -24.63
CA PRO A 233 26.54 -13.69 -24.35
C PRO A 233 27.90 -14.33 -24.11
N VAL A 234 27.94 -15.24 -23.14
CA VAL A 234 29.10 -16.09 -22.85
C VAL A 234 29.15 -17.18 -23.91
N GLY A 235 30.33 -17.38 -24.51
CA GLY A 235 30.52 -18.35 -25.58
C GLY A 235 31.99 -18.39 -26.03
N PRO A 236 32.28 -18.95 -27.22
CA PRO A 236 33.65 -19.10 -27.72
C PRO A 236 34.44 -17.78 -27.76
N VAL A 237 33.77 -16.65 -28.03
CA VAL A 237 34.36 -15.31 -28.14
C VAL A 237 34.54 -14.62 -26.76
N ARG A 238 33.72 -15.01 -25.77
CA ARG A 238 33.67 -14.37 -24.45
C ARG A 238 33.53 -15.42 -23.35
N SER A 239 34.62 -15.67 -22.63
CA SER A 239 34.61 -16.55 -21.47
C SER A 239 33.84 -15.92 -20.29
N LYS A 240 33.40 -16.77 -19.35
CA LYS A 240 32.76 -16.33 -18.09
C LYS A 240 33.61 -15.31 -17.34
N SER A 241 34.94 -15.53 -17.26
CA SER A 241 35.86 -14.61 -16.59
C SER A 241 35.97 -13.26 -17.31
N LYS A 242 35.96 -13.25 -18.65
CA LYS A 242 35.97 -12.01 -19.45
C LYS A 242 34.67 -11.23 -19.26
N PHE A 243 33.53 -11.92 -19.21
CA PHE A 243 32.22 -11.32 -18.92
C PHE A 243 32.19 -10.67 -17.52
N LYS A 244 32.61 -11.40 -16.48
CA LYS A 244 32.67 -10.86 -15.10
C LYS A 244 33.54 -9.61 -14.98
N ARG A 245 34.74 -9.60 -15.60
CA ARG A 245 35.61 -8.41 -15.64
C ARG A 245 34.95 -7.23 -16.37
N GLY A 246 34.20 -7.51 -17.44
CA GLY A 246 33.41 -6.49 -18.14
C GLY A 246 32.33 -5.88 -17.25
N ILE A 247 31.60 -6.71 -16.50
CA ILE A 247 30.60 -6.25 -15.51
C ILE A 247 31.25 -5.37 -14.43
N GLU A 248 32.39 -5.77 -13.88
CA GLU A 248 33.12 -4.97 -12.88
C GLU A 248 33.51 -3.60 -13.44
N LEU A 249 33.97 -3.55 -14.69
CA LEU A 249 34.31 -2.30 -15.37
C LEU A 249 33.08 -1.40 -15.53
N VAL A 250 31.96 -1.94 -16.01
CA VAL A 250 30.70 -1.21 -16.15
C VAL A 250 30.21 -0.70 -14.78
N ALA A 251 30.23 -1.55 -13.75
CA ALA A 251 29.81 -1.18 -12.41
C ALA A 251 30.65 -0.03 -11.83
N LYS A 252 31.97 -0.03 -12.05
CA LYS A 252 32.85 1.08 -11.62
C LYS A 252 32.53 2.38 -12.35
N GLN A 253 32.26 2.33 -13.66
CA GLN A 253 31.81 3.50 -14.43
C GLN A 253 30.47 4.02 -13.92
N MET A 254 29.52 3.13 -13.59
CA MET A 254 28.25 3.52 -12.98
C MET A 254 28.46 4.22 -11.64
N LEU A 255 29.37 3.76 -10.78
CA LEU A 255 29.68 4.45 -9.52
C LEU A 255 30.24 5.86 -9.76
N THR A 256 31.15 6.03 -10.72
CA THR A 256 31.70 7.36 -11.08
C THR A 256 30.60 8.32 -11.52
N ARG A 257 29.69 7.87 -12.41
CA ARG A 257 28.55 8.68 -12.86
C ARG A 257 27.54 8.92 -11.73
N GLY A 258 27.34 7.91 -10.87
CA GLY A 258 26.46 7.97 -9.72
C GLY A 258 26.92 8.98 -8.65
N ASP A 259 28.24 9.14 -8.43
CA ASP A 259 28.77 10.19 -7.55
C ASP A 259 28.46 11.59 -8.09
N ALA A 260 28.74 11.82 -9.38
CA ALA A 260 28.43 13.09 -10.05
C ALA A 260 26.93 13.40 -9.99
N PHE A 261 26.08 12.40 -10.29
CA PHE A 261 24.64 12.53 -10.20
C PHE A 261 24.16 12.81 -8.77
N ALA A 262 24.69 12.09 -7.77
CA ALA A 262 24.37 12.30 -6.36
C ALA A 262 24.72 13.72 -5.88
N ARG A 263 25.80 14.32 -6.39
CA ARG A 263 26.16 15.71 -6.12
C ARG A 263 25.18 16.69 -6.77
N ALA A 264 24.83 16.47 -8.03
CA ALA A 264 23.84 17.28 -8.74
C ALA A 264 22.48 17.30 -8.03
N VAL A 265 22.01 16.13 -7.59
CA VAL A 265 20.78 15.99 -6.79
C VAL A 265 20.89 16.77 -5.49
N ARG A 266 22.01 16.69 -4.77
CA ARG A 266 22.20 17.39 -3.50
C ARG A 266 22.23 18.92 -3.66
N GLU A 267 22.85 19.41 -4.74
CA GLU A 267 22.88 20.85 -5.06
C GLU A 267 21.49 21.36 -5.46
N ARG A 268 20.73 20.58 -6.25
CA ARG A 268 19.41 20.98 -6.73
C ARG A 268 18.29 20.86 -5.68
N PHE A 269 18.37 19.86 -4.81
CA PHE A 269 17.35 19.53 -3.82
C PHE A 269 17.88 19.54 -2.38
N PRO A 270 18.49 20.65 -1.90
CA PRO A 270 19.19 20.68 -0.61
C PRO A 270 18.26 20.54 0.60
N THR A 271 16.97 20.87 0.44
CA THR A 271 15.97 20.79 1.50
C THR A 271 15.15 19.50 1.49
N HIS A 272 15.39 18.60 0.53
CA HIS A 272 14.61 17.37 0.40
C HIS A 272 15.20 16.27 1.29
N VAL A 273 14.33 15.46 1.89
CA VAL A 273 14.75 14.20 2.49
C VAL A 273 15.10 13.23 1.36
N ARG A 274 16.36 12.82 1.32
CA ARG A 274 16.86 11.94 0.26
C ARG A 274 16.50 10.50 0.53
N LEU A 275 15.70 9.90 -0.36
CA LEU A 275 15.40 8.48 -0.37
C LEU A 275 16.35 7.72 -1.32
N SER A 276 16.40 6.40 -1.19
CA SER A 276 17.29 5.52 -1.94
C SER A 276 16.67 4.14 -2.13
N ILE A 277 16.82 3.57 -3.33
CA ILE A 277 16.51 2.17 -3.61
C ILE A 277 17.64 1.19 -3.24
N HIS A 278 18.83 1.72 -2.96
CA HIS A 278 19.99 0.94 -2.56
C HIS A 278 20.11 0.93 -1.05
N ARG A 279 20.58 -0.21 -0.51
CA ARG A 279 20.99 -0.30 0.90
C ARG A 279 22.00 0.78 1.22
N SER A 280 21.88 1.35 2.41
CA SER A 280 22.83 2.31 2.94
C SER A 280 22.87 2.24 4.46
N THR A 281 23.91 2.86 5.01
CA THR A 281 24.10 3.16 6.42
C THR A 281 23.09 4.17 6.96
N ASN A 282 22.13 4.62 6.14
CA ASN A 282 21.12 5.62 6.46
C ASN A 282 21.69 6.96 6.96
N LYS A 283 22.94 7.28 6.62
CA LYS A 283 23.60 8.53 7.08
C LYS A 283 23.25 9.76 6.23
N THR A 284 23.07 9.56 4.93
CA THR A 284 22.88 10.65 3.96
C THR A 284 21.65 10.47 3.07
N LYS A 285 21.04 9.28 3.11
CA LYS A 285 19.87 8.87 2.34
C LYS A 285 19.14 7.77 3.11
N LEU A 286 17.82 7.70 3.00
CA LEU A 286 16.99 6.68 3.65
C LEU A 286 16.65 5.58 2.63
N SER A 287 16.95 4.33 2.96
CA SER A 287 16.76 3.21 2.04
C SER A 287 15.32 2.67 2.14
N ILE A 288 14.56 2.71 1.05
CA ILE A 288 13.16 2.24 0.99
C ILE A 288 12.98 1.10 -0.02
N SER A 289 12.04 0.21 0.24
CA SER A 289 11.51 -0.72 -0.76
C SER A 289 10.48 0.01 -1.61
N LEU A 290 10.55 -0.15 -2.94
CA LEU A 290 9.53 0.42 -3.82
C LEU A 290 8.35 -0.53 -4.03
N LEU A 291 8.55 -1.83 -3.83
CA LEU A 291 7.52 -2.83 -4.04
C LEU A 291 7.08 -3.44 -2.70
N PRO A 292 5.79 -3.77 -2.55
CA PRO A 292 5.26 -4.49 -1.39
C PRO A 292 5.66 -5.98 -1.47
N THR A 293 6.95 -6.26 -1.32
CA THR A 293 7.53 -7.60 -1.51
C THR A 293 8.59 -7.89 -0.46
N GLN A 294 8.63 -9.14 -0.01
CA GLN A 294 9.71 -9.68 0.83
C GLN A 294 10.85 -10.26 -0.01
N SER A 295 10.70 -10.29 -1.35
CA SER A 295 11.74 -10.80 -2.22
C SER A 295 12.91 -9.80 -2.34
N ARG A 296 14.03 -10.28 -2.88
CA ARG A 296 15.17 -9.42 -3.23
C ARG A 296 14.92 -8.47 -4.42
N TRP A 297 13.80 -8.64 -5.13
CA TRP A 297 13.46 -7.91 -6.35
C TRP A 297 12.59 -6.70 -6.04
N THR A 298 13.18 -5.72 -5.37
CA THR A 298 12.48 -4.56 -4.80
C THR A 298 12.38 -3.34 -5.73
N THR A 299 12.86 -3.46 -6.98
CA THR A 299 12.84 -2.37 -7.97
C THR A 299 12.09 -2.84 -9.22
N PRO A 300 11.03 -2.12 -9.65
CA PRO A 300 10.08 -2.63 -10.65
C PRO A 300 10.67 -2.77 -12.06
N TRP A 301 11.74 -2.03 -12.36
CA TRP A 301 12.40 -2.13 -13.66
C TRP A 301 13.36 -3.32 -13.80
N HIS A 302 13.51 -4.14 -12.76
CA HIS A 302 14.37 -5.34 -12.76
C HIS A 302 13.59 -6.64 -12.57
N CYS A 303 12.27 -6.62 -12.58
CA CYS A 303 11.43 -7.79 -12.35
C CYS A 303 10.09 -7.68 -13.09
N ALA A 304 9.32 -8.77 -13.03
CA ALA A 304 7.88 -8.81 -13.25
C ALA A 304 7.16 -8.98 -11.91
N LEU A 305 5.90 -8.55 -11.88
CA LEU A 305 4.98 -8.76 -10.77
C LEU A 305 4.10 -9.98 -11.07
N ALA A 306 3.85 -10.79 -10.04
CA ALA A 306 2.90 -11.88 -10.07
C ALA A 306 1.91 -11.76 -8.90
N VAL A 307 0.64 -12.10 -9.13
CA VAL A 307 -0.43 -12.04 -8.12
C VAL A 307 -1.04 -13.43 -7.95
N THR A 308 -1.03 -13.96 -6.74
CA THR A 308 -1.70 -15.22 -6.40
C THR A 308 -3.22 -15.02 -6.32
N ALA A 309 -3.99 -16.12 -6.33
CA ALA A 309 -5.45 -16.07 -6.24
C ALA A 309 -5.94 -15.38 -4.96
N ASP A 310 -5.15 -15.43 -3.89
CA ASP A 310 -5.45 -14.74 -2.63
C ASP A 310 -4.95 -13.28 -2.57
N GLY A 311 -4.50 -12.71 -3.69
CA GLY A 311 -4.01 -11.35 -3.80
C GLY A 311 -2.60 -11.12 -3.24
N THR A 312 -1.83 -12.17 -2.93
CA THR A 312 -0.44 -12.01 -2.49
C THR A 312 0.44 -11.59 -3.66
N ILE A 313 1.22 -10.53 -3.44
CA ILE A 313 2.15 -9.98 -4.42
C ILE A 313 3.49 -10.70 -4.36
N GLN A 314 3.93 -11.20 -5.51
CA GLN A 314 5.25 -11.77 -5.70
C GLN A 314 6.01 -11.00 -6.79
N THR A 315 7.33 -10.94 -6.66
CA THR A 315 8.18 -10.21 -7.61
C THR A 315 9.41 -11.05 -7.92
N GLY A 316 9.73 -11.19 -9.20
CA GLY A 316 10.79 -12.07 -9.67
C GLY A 316 11.11 -11.85 -11.16
N PRO A 317 12.11 -12.55 -11.71
CA PRO A 317 12.35 -12.53 -13.15
C PRO A 317 11.13 -13.04 -13.91
N SER A 318 10.77 -12.41 -15.03
CA SER A 318 9.61 -12.81 -15.85
C SER A 318 9.63 -14.29 -16.25
N SER A 319 10.81 -14.86 -16.52
CA SER A 319 10.93 -16.28 -16.87
C SER A 319 10.56 -17.22 -15.73
N GLN A 320 10.68 -16.78 -14.47
CA GLN A 320 10.32 -17.61 -13.32
C GLN A 320 8.82 -17.91 -13.33
N PHE A 321 7.99 -16.87 -13.54
CA PHE A 321 6.54 -17.02 -13.59
C PHE A 321 6.09 -17.64 -14.92
N ALA A 322 6.75 -17.32 -16.03
CA ALA A 322 6.46 -17.96 -17.32
C ALA A 322 6.66 -19.48 -17.30
N ALA A 323 7.61 -19.97 -16.51
CA ALA A 323 7.90 -21.40 -16.37
C ALA A 323 6.96 -22.13 -15.40
N ASP A 324 6.22 -21.39 -14.58
CA ASP A 324 5.30 -21.96 -13.59
C ASP A 324 3.90 -22.13 -14.21
N PRO A 325 3.41 -23.37 -14.39
CA PRO A 325 2.11 -23.61 -15.02
C PRO A 325 0.93 -23.06 -14.22
N ALA A 326 1.12 -22.75 -12.92
CA ALA A 326 0.10 -22.13 -12.08
C ALA A 326 -0.18 -20.69 -12.50
N PHE A 327 0.75 -20.01 -13.18
CA PHE A 327 0.58 -18.62 -13.60
C PHE A 327 0.21 -18.49 -15.09
N GLU A 328 -0.50 -17.41 -15.39
CA GLU A 328 -0.80 -16.93 -16.74
C GLU A 328 -0.37 -15.47 -16.90
N LEU A 329 -0.07 -15.05 -18.13
CA LEU A 329 0.30 -13.69 -18.46
C LEU A 329 -0.94 -12.86 -18.76
N VAL A 330 -1.10 -11.76 -18.04
CA VAL A 330 -2.24 -10.84 -18.16
C VAL A 330 -1.84 -9.63 -18.99
N TYR A 331 -2.77 -9.17 -19.83
CA TYR A 331 -2.65 -7.95 -20.63
C TYR A 331 -3.48 -6.83 -19.97
N ASN A 332 -3.08 -5.58 -20.14
CA ASN A 332 -3.88 -4.43 -19.74
C ASN A 332 -4.97 -4.13 -20.79
N GLU A 333 -5.83 -3.16 -20.49
CA GLU A 333 -6.89 -2.65 -21.38
C GLU A 333 -6.38 -2.13 -22.76
N HIS A 334 -5.08 -1.90 -22.90
CA HIS A 334 -4.45 -1.47 -24.15
C HIS A 334 -3.76 -2.63 -24.91
N GLY A 335 -3.96 -3.87 -24.47
CA GLY A 335 -3.35 -5.06 -25.09
C GLY A 335 -1.85 -5.18 -24.83
N GLN A 336 -1.32 -4.52 -23.81
CA GLN A 336 0.09 -4.57 -23.42
C GLN A 336 0.32 -5.53 -22.26
N LEU A 337 1.49 -6.15 -22.19
CA LEU A 337 1.88 -7.03 -21.10
C LEU A 337 1.84 -6.31 -19.75
N SER A 338 1.12 -6.87 -18.77
CA SER A 338 0.85 -6.23 -17.49
C SER A 338 1.52 -6.94 -16.32
N HIS A 339 1.18 -8.20 -16.05
CA HIS A 339 1.70 -8.99 -14.94
C HIS A 339 1.40 -10.47 -15.15
N TYR A 340 1.90 -11.31 -14.24
CA TYR A 340 1.44 -12.69 -14.11
C TYR A 340 0.35 -12.80 -13.04
N ARG A 341 -0.61 -13.69 -13.25
CA ARG A 341 -1.66 -14.00 -12.27
C ARG A 341 -1.79 -15.51 -12.12
N GLU A 342 -2.00 -15.99 -10.90
CA GLU A 342 -2.31 -17.40 -10.66
C GLU A 342 -3.66 -17.74 -11.30
N LYS A 343 -3.68 -18.83 -12.07
CA LYS A 343 -4.89 -19.30 -12.76
C LYS A 343 -5.94 -19.72 -11.75
N THR A 344 -7.17 -19.36 -12.04
CA THR A 344 -8.32 -19.76 -11.23
C THR A 344 -9.57 -19.82 -12.10
N ASP A 345 -10.40 -20.84 -11.87
CA ASP A 345 -11.68 -20.98 -12.56
C ASP A 345 -12.66 -19.88 -12.12
N LEU A 346 -12.39 -19.16 -11.03
CA LEU A 346 -13.25 -18.09 -10.54
C LEU A 346 -13.36 -16.88 -11.51
N LEU A 347 -12.48 -16.77 -12.50
CA LEU A 347 -12.51 -15.69 -13.49
C LEU A 347 -13.22 -16.08 -14.80
N ALA A 348 -13.61 -17.34 -14.97
CA ALA A 348 -14.16 -17.84 -16.24
C ALA A 348 -15.70 -17.80 -16.29
N TRP A 349 -16.33 -16.62 -16.19
CA TRP A 349 -17.78 -16.47 -16.04
C TRP A 349 -18.62 -17.13 -17.16
N ALA A 350 -19.88 -17.46 -16.86
CA ALA A 350 -20.79 -18.16 -17.77
C ALA A 350 -21.19 -17.31 -18.99
N ASP A 351 -21.81 -17.97 -19.99
CA ASP A 351 -22.50 -17.34 -21.13
C ASP A 351 -21.66 -16.33 -21.94
N ASP A 352 -20.38 -16.66 -22.17
CA ASP A 352 -19.41 -15.83 -22.91
C ASP A 352 -19.20 -14.42 -22.30
N ALA A 353 -19.52 -14.22 -21.01
CA ALA A 353 -19.31 -12.98 -20.31
C ALA A 353 -17.80 -12.72 -20.09
N GLU A 354 -17.19 -11.98 -21.01
CA GLU A 354 -15.78 -11.61 -20.90
C GLU A 354 -15.58 -10.45 -19.91
N ILE A 355 -14.70 -10.67 -18.93
CA ILE A 355 -14.34 -9.69 -17.91
C ILE A 355 -12.85 -9.35 -17.96
N ASP A 356 -12.53 -8.10 -17.67
CA ASP A 356 -11.18 -7.69 -17.28
C ASP A 356 -11.10 -7.65 -15.74
N CYS A 357 -10.09 -8.30 -15.19
CA CYS A 357 -9.90 -8.40 -13.74
C CYS A 357 -8.47 -7.98 -13.37
N GLN A 358 -8.36 -6.84 -12.70
CA GLN A 358 -7.10 -6.20 -12.34
C GLN A 358 -6.92 -6.21 -10.82
N PRO A 359 -5.70 -6.50 -10.31
CA PRO A 359 -5.42 -6.39 -8.89
C PRO A 359 -5.38 -4.92 -8.46
N MET A 360 -5.91 -4.64 -7.27
CA MET A 360 -5.83 -3.32 -6.64
C MET A 360 -4.70 -3.28 -5.60
N TYR A 361 -4.13 -2.10 -5.39
CA TYR A 361 -3.18 -1.87 -4.31
C TYR A 361 -3.90 -1.25 -3.08
N PRO A 362 -3.65 -1.72 -1.84
CA PRO A 362 -2.78 -2.84 -1.50
C PRO A 362 -3.45 -4.22 -1.58
N CYS A 363 -4.78 -4.28 -1.63
CA CYS A 363 -5.57 -5.52 -1.71
C CYS A 363 -6.83 -5.36 -2.57
N GLY A 364 -7.45 -6.48 -2.93
CA GLY A 364 -8.71 -6.55 -3.65
C GLY A 364 -8.57 -6.66 -5.17
N LEU A 365 -9.72 -6.75 -5.84
CA LEU A 365 -9.85 -6.90 -7.28
C LEU A 365 -10.79 -5.84 -7.85
N LEU A 366 -10.46 -5.33 -9.03
CA LEU A 366 -11.33 -4.49 -9.84
C LEU A 366 -11.72 -5.26 -11.10
N ILE A 367 -13.01 -5.53 -11.25
CA ILE A 367 -13.60 -6.24 -12.37
C ILE A 367 -14.39 -5.25 -13.22
N ARG A 368 -14.19 -5.31 -14.54
CA ARG A 368 -14.93 -4.56 -15.55
C ARG A 368 -15.39 -5.47 -16.69
N PRO A 369 -16.45 -5.11 -17.42
CA PRO A 369 -16.79 -5.80 -18.66
C PRO A 369 -15.68 -5.60 -19.71
N ALA A 370 -15.18 -6.68 -20.32
CA ALA A 370 -14.13 -6.60 -21.33
C ALA A 370 -14.59 -5.91 -22.63
N GLY A 371 -15.89 -6.02 -22.94
CA GLY A 371 -16.54 -5.31 -24.06
C GLY A 371 -16.69 -3.79 -23.86
N GLY A 372 -16.20 -3.24 -22.75
CA GLY A 372 -16.28 -1.83 -22.40
C GLY A 372 -17.43 -1.49 -21.45
N PRO A 373 -17.56 -0.21 -21.05
CA PRO A 373 -18.54 0.20 -20.05
C PRO A 373 -19.96 -0.18 -20.43
N MET A 374 -20.70 -0.73 -19.46
CA MET A 374 -22.10 -1.19 -19.59
C MET A 374 -22.30 -2.37 -20.56
N ALA A 375 -21.24 -3.02 -21.05
CA ALA A 375 -21.36 -4.19 -21.94
C ALA A 375 -21.91 -5.42 -21.21
N LEU A 376 -21.72 -5.50 -19.90
CA LEU A 376 -22.37 -6.47 -19.01
C LEU A 376 -23.22 -5.72 -17.98
N SER A 377 -24.25 -6.39 -17.49
CA SER A 377 -25.15 -5.93 -16.44
C SER A 377 -24.94 -6.70 -15.14
N ILE A 378 -25.57 -6.25 -14.05
CA ILE A 378 -25.63 -7.00 -12.80
C ILE A 378 -26.20 -8.42 -12.97
N ALA A 379 -27.05 -8.67 -13.98
CA ALA A 379 -27.64 -9.98 -14.22
C ALA A 379 -26.65 -10.98 -14.85
N ASP A 380 -25.56 -10.49 -15.46
CA ASP A 380 -24.53 -11.31 -16.11
C ASP A 380 -23.41 -11.72 -15.14
N VAL A 381 -23.50 -11.28 -13.88
CA VAL A 381 -22.51 -11.58 -12.85
C VAL A 381 -22.69 -13.00 -12.31
N ASP A 382 -21.65 -13.82 -12.42
CA ASP A 382 -21.62 -15.14 -11.78
C ASP A 382 -21.42 -14.97 -10.26
N ALA A 383 -22.53 -14.97 -9.52
CA ALA A 383 -22.53 -14.75 -8.08
C ALA A 383 -21.69 -15.78 -7.29
N THR A 384 -21.67 -17.04 -7.73
CA THR A 384 -20.89 -18.08 -7.04
C THR A 384 -19.40 -17.80 -7.15
N ARG A 385 -18.95 -17.45 -8.35
CA ARG A 385 -17.55 -17.08 -8.59
C ARG A 385 -17.18 -15.77 -7.93
N LEU A 386 -18.05 -14.77 -7.98
CA LEU A 386 -17.85 -13.49 -7.29
C LEU A 386 -17.66 -13.67 -5.78
N ARG A 387 -18.52 -14.47 -5.12
CA ARG A 387 -18.35 -14.84 -3.71
C ARG A 387 -17.00 -15.53 -3.48
N GLY A 388 -16.64 -16.50 -4.32
CA GLY A 388 -15.36 -17.20 -4.21
C GLY A 388 -14.14 -16.28 -4.36
N LEU A 389 -14.22 -15.28 -5.24
CA LEU A 389 -13.19 -14.24 -5.36
C LEU A 389 -13.10 -13.39 -4.10
N ALA A 390 -14.24 -12.95 -3.55
CA ALA A 390 -14.27 -12.14 -2.33
C ALA A 390 -13.70 -12.89 -1.12
N GLU A 391 -13.91 -14.20 -1.02
CA GLU A 391 -13.33 -15.04 0.04
C GLU A 391 -11.79 -15.19 -0.04
N LEU A 392 -11.23 -15.04 -1.25
CA LEU A 392 -9.80 -15.18 -1.47
C LEU A 392 -9.07 -13.83 -1.46
N ASN A 393 -9.66 -12.82 -2.09
CA ASN A 393 -9.05 -11.51 -2.31
C ASN A 393 -10.10 -10.38 -2.25
N SER A 394 -10.49 -10.04 -1.02
CA SER A 394 -11.44 -8.97 -0.70
C SER A 394 -10.77 -7.58 -0.67
N PRO A 395 -11.50 -6.50 -1.00
CA PRO A 395 -12.83 -6.48 -1.59
C PRO A 395 -12.79 -6.72 -3.11
N VAL A 396 -13.90 -7.16 -3.68
CA VAL A 396 -14.10 -7.24 -5.13
C VAL A 396 -15.03 -6.13 -5.57
N VAL A 397 -14.54 -5.24 -6.42
CA VAL A 397 -15.27 -4.11 -6.98
C VAL A 397 -15.63 -4.42 -8.43
N LEU A 398 -16.91 -4.42 -8.74
CA LEU A 398 -17.43 -4.45 -10.10
C LEU A 398 -17.76 -3.02 -10.49
N ARG A 399 -17.05 -2.53 -11.51
CA ARG A 399 -17.21 -1.18 -12.03
C ARG A 399 -17.63 -1.23 -13.49
N ASP A 400 -18.41 -0.22 -13.88
CA ASP A 400 -18.91 -0.07 -15.24
C ASP A 400 -19.88 -1.19 -15.69
N PHE A 401 -20.63 -1.80 -14.75
CA PHE A 401 -21.74 -2.71 -15.06
C PHE A 401 -23.08 -1.96 -15.15
N ALA A 402 -23.95 -2.40 -16.06
CA ALA A 402 -25.29 -1.84 -16.22
C ALA A 402 -26.27 -2.31 -15.12
N HIS A 403 -27.30 -1.49 -14.87
CA HIS A 403 -28.42 -1.80 -13.98
C HIS A 403 -28.07 -2.10 -12.51
N THR A 404 -26.89 -1.72 -12.04
CA THR A 404 -26.47 -1.94 -10.64
C THR A 404 -27.30 -1.15 -9.61
N GLY A 405 -27.93 -0.04 -10.03
CA GLY A 405 -28.88 0.73 -9.22
C GLY A 405 -30.33 0.21 -9.23
N ASP A 406 -30.63 -0.91 -9.92
CA ASP A 406 -31.95 -1.53 -9.86
C ASP A 406 -32.10 -2.32 -8.54
N ARG A 407 -33.04 -1.89 -7.70
CA ARG A 407 -33.24 -2.49 -6.37
C ARG A 407 -33.65 -3.96 -6.41
N ALA A 408 -34.46 -4.35 -7.39
CA ALA A 408 -34.92 -5.73 -7.51
C ALA A 408 -33.78 -6.65 -7.94
N LEU A 409 -32.96 -6.21 -8.90
CA LEU A 409 -31.78 -6.95 -9.32
C LEU A 409 -30.71 -7.01 -8.22
N PHE A 410 -30.52 -5.93 -7.47
CA PHE A 410 -29.60 -5.90 -6.33
C PHE A 410 -30.00 -6.92 -5.22
N VAL A 411 -31.29 -6.99 -4.90
CA VAL A 411 -31.81 -7.98 -3.94
C VAL A 411 -31.70 -9.42 -4.50
N LYS A 412 -31.97 -9.62 -5.79
CA LYS A 412 -31.81 -10.91 -6.46
C LYS A 412 -30.36 -11.39 -6.41
N MET A 413 -29.41 -10.51 -6.75
CA MET A 413 -27.97 -10.77 -6.68
C MET A 413 -27.54 -11.20 -5.27
N ALA A 414 -28.03 -10.54 -4.22
CA ALA A 414 -27.74 -10.95 -2.84
C ALA A 414 -28.21 -12.39 -2.53
N GLY A 415 -29.36 -12.80 -3.08
CA GLY A 415 -29.88 -14.17 -2.95
C GLY A 415 -29.14 -15.20 -3.80
N GLU A 416 -28.50 -14.78 -4.89
CA GLU A 416 -27.64 -15.64 -5.72
C GLU A 416 -26.23 -15.78 -5.12
N LEU A 417 -25.78 -14.74 -4.42
CA LEU A 417 -24.52 -14.74 -3.65
C LEU A 417 -24.61 -15.62 -2.40
N GLY A 418 -25.79 -15.84 -1.84
CA GLY A 418 -26.00 -16.69 -0.68
C GLY A 418 -27.32 -16.37 0.02
N THR A 419 -27.39 -16.63 1.33
CA THR A 419 -28.60 -16.40 2.12
C THR A 419 -28.60 -14.97 2.68
N PRO A 420 -29.48 -14.06 2.20
CA PRO A 420 -29.50 -12.68 2.68
C PRO A 420 -30.00 -12.59 4.12
N LEU A 421 -29.42 -11.69 4.89
CA LEU A 421 -29.69 -11.50 6.30
C LEU A 421 -30.48 -10.20 6.52
N PRO A 422 -31.79 -10.26 6.80
CA PRO A 422 -32.60 -9.07 6.96
C PRO A 422 -32.30 -8.34 8.28
N TRP A 423 -32.42 -7.02 8.25
CA TRP A 423 -32.49 -6.17 9.42
C TRP A 423 -33.92 -6.10 9.95
N SER A 424 -34.09 -5.56 11.16
CA SER A 424 -35.43 -5.32 11.74
C SER A 424 -36.32 -4.40 10.89
N PHE A 425 -35.72 -3.52 10.08
CA PHE A 425 -36.41 -2.59 9.18
C PHE A 425 -36.50 -3.07 7.72
N GLY A 426 -35.98 -4.27 7.39
CA GLY A 426 -36.00 -4.82 6.05
C GLY A 426 -34.64 -5.32 5.56
N LEU A 427 -34.56 -5.76 4.31
CA LEU A 427 -33.35 -6.41 3.79
C LEU A 427 -32.25 -5.43 3.36
N VAL A 428 -32.63 -4.29 2.77
CA VAL A 428 -31.70 -3.29 2.24
C VAL A 428 -31.52 -2.17 3.25
N LEU A 429 -30.29 -1.98 3.71
CA LEU A 429 -29.91 -0.78 4.46
C LEU A 429 -29.54 0.33 3.48
N GLU A 430 -30.27 1.44 3.53
CA GLU A 430 -29.97 2.65 2.77
C GLU A 430 -29.08 3.57 3.62
N VAL A 431 -27.80 3.67 3.26
CA VAL A 431 -26.83 4.54 3.91
C VAL A 431 -26.85 5.88 3.19
N LYS A 432 -27.59 6.83 3.74
CA LYS A 432 -27.76 8.19 3.22
C LYS A 432 -27.10 9.22 4.13
N ASP A 433 -26.54 10.25 3.52
CA ASP A 433 -26.25 11.50 4.24
C ASP A 433 -27.57 12.19 4.57
N LEU A 434 -27.94 12.25 5.84
CA LEU A 434 -29.17 12.88 6.32
C LEU A 434 -29.01 14.39 6.62
N GLY A 435 -27.83 14.96 6.34
CA GLY A 435 -27.52 16.37 6.60
C GLY A 435 -27.25 16.69 8.08
N ALA A 436 -26.84 17.94 8.36
CA ALA A 436 -26.32 18.41 9.65
C ALA A 436 -27.31 18.46 10.83
N GLY A 437 -28.43 17.72 10.79
CA GLY A 437 -29.52 17.81 11.77
C GLY A 437 -30.05 16.49 12.33
N SER A 438 -29.64 15.32 11.85
CA SER A 438 -30.21 14.04 12.30
C SER A 438 -29.41 13.42 13.45
N LYS A 439 -29.71 13.81 14.69
CA LYS A 439 -29.20 13.15 15.91
C LYS A 439 -29.83 11.78 16.21
N GLY A 440 -30.45 11.12 15.23
CA GLY A 440 -31.25 9.93 15.48
C GLY A 440 -31.23 8.91 14.36
N SER A 441 -30.24 8.01 14.37
CA SER A 441 -30.30 6.57 13.98
C SER A 441 -28.90 6.00 13.67
N GLY A 442 -28.08 5.76 14.69
CA GLY A 442 -26.81 5.01 14.58
C GLY A 442 -25.65 5.75 13.87
N GLY A 443 -24.41 5.42 14.24
CA GLY A 443 -23.20 6.10 13.73
C GLY A 443 -22.98 6.01 12.21
N ALA A 444 -23.60 5.04 11.53
CA ALA A 444 -23.48 4.85 10.08
C ALA A 444 -24.08 6.00 9.25
N LEU A 445 -25.02 6.76 9.80
CA LEU A 445 -25.67 7.89 9.14
C LEU A 445 -25.06 9.25 9.56
N SER A 446 -24.11 9.24 10.49
CA SER A 446 -23.33 10.43 10.88
C SER A 446 -22.37 10.86 9.77
N SER A 447 -21.94 12.12 9.77
CA SER A 447 -20.81 12.61 8.97
C SER A 447 -19.45 12.38 9.63
N GLU A 448 -19.45 12.01 10.91
CA GLU A 448 -18.23 11.69 11.67
C GLU A 448 -17.53 10.45 11.12
N ARG A 449 -16.22 10.38 11.34
CA ARG A 449 -15.43 9.18 11.10
C ARG A 449 -15.93 8.05 11.99
N MET A 450 -16.05 6.87 11.41
CA MET A 450 -16.34 5.66 12.18
C MET A 450 -15.05 4.99 12.66
N ALA A 451 -15.12 4.28 13.77
CA ALA A 451 -14.05 3.39 14.21
C ALA A 451 -14.00 2.13 13.33
N PHE A 452 -12.81 1.57 13.14
CA PHE A 452 -12.70 0.27 12.46
C PHE A 452 -13.42 -0.84 13.20
N HIS A 453 -14.18 -1.65 12.47
CA HIS A 453 -14.92 -2.78 13.00
C HIS A 453 -15.19 -3.82 11.90
N TYR A 454 -15.73 -4.96 12.28
CA TYR A 454 -16.45 -5.85 11.38
C TYR A 454 -17.95 -5.69 11.63
N ASP A 455 -18.78 -5.86 10.61
CA ASP A 455 -20.23 -5.79 10.83
C ASP A 455 -20.68 -6.97 11.71
N GLY A 456 -21.67 -6.71 12.57
CA GLY A 456 -22.26 -7.75 13.40
C GLY A 456 -21.55 -8.04 14.73
N VAL A 457 -20.58 -7.22 15.15
CA VAL A 457 -19.96 -7.32 16.50
C VAL A 457 -21.00 -7.57 17.59
N PHE A 458 -22.09 -6.78 17.55
CA PHE A 458 -23.16 -6.79 18.55
C PHE A 458 -24.37 -7.66 18.17
N LYS A 459 -24.31 -8.39 17.05
CA LYS A 459 -25.35 -9.36 16.69
C LYS A 459 -25.03 -10.64 17.45
N THR A 460 -25.78 -10.92 18.52
CA THR A 460 -25.49 -12.03 19.43
C THR A 460 -26.63 -13.02 19.58
N GLU A 461 -26.26 -14.26 19.91
CA GLU A 461 -27.19 -15.34 20.25
C GLU A 461 -26.81 -15.97 21.58
N LYS A 462 -27.82 -16.36 22.36
CA LYS A 462 -27.62 -17.17 23.56
C LYS A 462 -27.47 -18.64 23.17
N ARG A 463 -26.44 -19.29 23.69
CA ARG A 463 -26.19 -20.72 23.49
C ARG A 463 -25.99 -21.41 24.82
N THR A 464 -26.54 -22.62 24.93
CA THR A 464 -26.33 -23.47 26.10
C THR A 464 -25.10 -24.33 25.87
N ARG A 465 -24.11 -24.21 26.77
CA ARG A 465 -22.91 -25.04 26.79
C ARG A 465 -23.25 -26.47 27.18
N VAL A 466 -22.31 -27.38 26.92
CA VAL A 466 -22.40 -28.80 27.29
C VAL A 466 -22.57 -29.00 28.81
N ASP A 467 -22.04 -28.09 29.62
CA ASP A 467 -22.17 -28.08 31.08
C ASP A 467 -23.50 -27.45 31.59
N GLY A 468 -24.38 -27.02 30.69
CA GLY A 468 -25.67 -26.42 31.00
C GLY A 468 -25.63 -24.91 31.25
N SER A 469 -24.46 -24.26 31.23
CA SER A 469 -24.36 -22.80 31.38
C SER A 469 -24.69 -22.06 30.08
N GLU A 470 -25.27 -20.86 30.17
CA GLU A 470 -25.52 -20.00 29.01
C GLU A 470 -24.27 -19.18 28.65
N GLU A 471 -23.94 -19.13 27.36
CA GLU A 471 -22.98 -18.20 26.79
C GLU A 471 -23.63 -17.31 25.73
N VAL A 472 -23.11 -16.09 25.59
CA VAL A 472 -23.52 -15.17 24.52
C VAL A 472 -22.43 -15.20 23.46
N VAL A 473 -22.78 -15.61 22.24
CA VAL A 473 -21.85 -15.66 21.11
C VAL A 473 -22.20 -14.60 20.10
N SER A 474 -21.18 -13.98 19.49
CA SER A 474 -21.36 -13.10 18.34
C SER A 474 -21.60 -13.95 17.08
N VAL A 475 -22.57 -13.53 16.26
CA VAL A 475 -22.96 -14.19 15.00
C VAL A 475 -22.90 -13.20 13.84
N PRO A 476 -21.70 -12.68 13.51
CA PRO A 476 -21.55 -11.68 12.47
C PRO A 476 -21.85 -12.27 11.09
N PRO A 477 -22.36 -11.45 10.14
CA PRO A 477 -22.51 -11.85 8.75
C PRO A 477 -21.14 -12.14 8.12
N CYS A 478 -21.08 -13.09 7.19
CA CYS A 478 -19.86 -13.40 6.46
C CYS A 478 -19.52 -12.35 5.39
N PHE A 479 -20.53 -11.75 4.75
CA PHE A 479 -20.29 -10.83 3.64
C PHE A 479 -21.14 -9.57 3.68
N GLN A 480 -20.62 -8.55 3.00
CA GLN A 480 -21.31 -7.31 2.71
C GLN A 480 -21.39 -7.14 1.19
N LEU A 481 -22.60 -6.92 0.68
CA LEU A 481 -22.85 -6.47 -0.68
C LEU A 481 -23.25 -5.00 -0.65
N PHE A 482 -22.60 -4.17 -1.46
CA PHE A 482 -22.87 -2.75 -1.58
C PHE A 482 -23.17 -2.36 -3.03
N THR A 483 -24.04 -1.36 -3.23
CA THR A 483 -24.07 -0.60 -4.48
C THR A 483 -24.12 0.90 -4.24
N ALA A 484 -23.41 1.67 -5.07
CA ALA A 484 -23.45 3.13 -5.07
C ALA A 484 -24.53 3.66 -6.01
N VAL A 485 -25.59 4.24 -5.45
CA VAL A 485 -26.77 4.70 -6.20
C VAL A 485 -26.56 6.09 -6.77
N THR A 486 -25.82 6.92 -6.03
CA THR A 486 -25.53 8.31 -6.38
C THR A 486 -24.02 8.55 -6.48
N PRO A 487 -23.58 9.63 -7.18
CA PRO A 487 -22.18 10.00 -7.20
C PRO A 487 -21.68 10.36 -5.79
N SER A 488 -20.53 9.83 -5.39
CA SER A 488 -19.85 10.25 -4.16
C SER A 488 -18.73 11.25 -4.49
N PRO A 489 -18.46 12.24 -3.62
CA PRO A 489 -17.28 13.09 -3.77
C PRO A 489 -16.00 12.24 -3.81
N LYS A 490 -15.11 12.52 -4.78
CA LYS A 490 -13.89 11.73 -4.99
C LYS A 490 -12.89 11.81 -3.83
N ASP A 491 -12.88 12.92 -3.10
CA ASP A 491 -11.87 13.24 -2.10
C ASP A 491 -12.37 13.20 -0.64
N SER A 492 -13.53 12.57 -0.37
CA SER A 492 -14.15 12.57 0.96
C SER A 492 -15.02 11.32 1.20
N GLY A 493 -15.22 10.92 2.46
CA GLY A 493 -16.15 9.84 2.81
C GLY A 493 -15.80 8.47 2.24
N TYR A 494 -14.49 8.22 2.07
CA TYR A 494 -13.95 6.93 1.65
C TYR A 494 -14.44 5.82 2.57
N THR A 495 -14.80 4.67 1.98
CA THR A 495 -14.92 3.43 2.73
C THR A 495 -13.56 2.74 2.74
N LEU A 496 -13.07 2.39 3.92
CA LEU A 496 -11.76 1.81 4.13
C LEU A 496 -11.93 0.32 4.40
N PHE A 497 -11.10 -0.51 3.77
CA PHE A 497 -11.06 -1.95 3.97
C PHE A 497 -9.62 -2.37 4.31
N ALA A 498 -9.40 -2.85 5.52
CA ALA A 498 -8.12 -3.31 6.02
C ALA A 498 -8.06 -4.84 5.98
N ASP A 499 -7.10 -5.38 5.22
CA ASP A 499 -6.95 -6.82 5.03
C ASP A 499 -6.18 -7.46 6.19
N SER A 500 -6.76 -8.49 6.82
CA SER A 500 -6.14 -9.18 7.95
C SER A 500 -4.78 -9.78 7.59
N LYS A 501 -4.64 -10.36 6.39
CA LYS A 501 -3.38 -10.99 5.95
C LYS A 501 -2.26 -9.95 5.85
N LEU A 502 -2.51 -8.81 5.22
CA LEU A 502 -1.55 -7.70 5.13
C LEU A 502 -1.25 -7.09 6.50
N LEU A 503 -2.25 -6.97 7.38
CA LEU A 503 -2.04 -6.52 8.76
C LEU A 503 -1.03 -7.42 9.48
N PHE A 504 -1.21 -8.74 9.39
CA PHE A 504 -0.31 -9.70 10.02
C PHE A 504 1.10 -9.70 9.43
N GLN A 505 1.25 -9.43 8.13
CA GLN A 505 2.57 -9.28 7.48
C GLN A 505 3.34 -8.07 7.99
N HIS A 506 2.65 -7.05 8.52
CA HIS A 506 3.25 -5.81 9.01
C HIS A 506 3.31 -5.71 10.54
N LEU A 507 3.00 -6.79 11.25
CA LEU A 507 3.18 -6.85 12.70
C LEU A 507 4.65 -6.65 13.11
N PRO A 508 4.91 -5.95 14.22
CA PRO A 508 6.25 -5.87 14.77
C PRO A 508 6.68 -7.24 15.33
N ALA A 509 7.99 -7.52 15.30
CA ALA A 509 8.53 -8.83 15.68
C ALA A 509 8.14 -9.32 17.09
N HIS A 510 7.83 -8.41 18.02
CA HIS A 510 7.45 -8.75 19.40
C HIS A 510 5.95 -9.10 19.54
N LEU A 511 5.11 -8.84 18.54
CA LEU A 511 3.69 -9.20 18.49
C LEU A 511 3.43 -10.09 17.29
N SER A 512 3.94 -11.32 17.31
CA SER A 512 3.67 -12.28 16.23
C SER A 512 2.20 -12.68 16.19
N ILE A 513 1.76 -13.20 15.05
CA ILE A 513 0.41 -13.75 14.90
C ILE A 513 0.09 -14.87 15.91
N GLU A 514 1.09 -15.68 16.27
CA GLU A 514 0.94 -16.75 17.26
C GLU A 514 0.71 -16.23 18.68
N ILE A 515 1.22 -15.03 18.99
CA ILE A 515 0.89 -14.32 20.22
C ILE A 515 -0.55 -13.82 20.13
N LEU A 516 -0.93 -13.14 19.04
CA LEU A 516 -2.29 -12.58 18.89
C LEU A 516 -3.39 -13.65 18.94
N LYS A 517 -3.15 -14.86 18.43
CA LYS A 517 -4.08 -16.00 18.52
C LYS A 517 -4.40 -16.43 19.96
N GLN A 518 -3.52 -16.13 20.92
CA GLN A 518 -3.72 -16.44 22.33
C GLN A 518 -4.47 -15.33 23.07
N LEU A 519 -4.67 -14.17 22.42
CA LEU A 519 -5.28 -13.01 23.05
C LEU A 519 -6.79 -13.02 22.86
N THR A 520 -7.46 -12.49 23.87
CA THR A 520 -8.89 -12.18 23.79
C THR A 520 -9.09 -10.68 23.97
N TRP A 521 -10.27 -10.20 23.61
CA TRP A 521 -10.65 -8.82 23.80
C TRP A 521 -12.09 -8.71 24.30
N SER A 522 -12.41 -7.57 24.87
CA SER A 522 -13.76 -7.22 25.31
C SER A 522 -14.15 -5.87 24.73
N VAL A 523 -15.45 -5.70 24.52
CA VAL A 523 -16.06 -4.43 24.13
C VAL A 523 -17.30 -4.16 24.95
N SER A 524 -17.41 -2.94 25.47
CA SER A 524 -18.60 -2.47 26.16
C SER A 524 -19.04 -1.10 25.67
N THR A 525 -20.37 -0.89 25.65
CA THR A 525 -20.98 0.38 25.28
C THR A 525 -22.37 0.49 25.91
N ALA A 526 -22.78 1.69 26.29
CA ALA A 526 -24.14 1.95 26.75
C ALA A 526 -25.16 1.86 25.58
N SER A 527 -24.69 1.96 24.33
CA SER A 527 -25.50 1.73 23.13
C SER A 527 -25.94 0.28 22.98
N PHE A 528 -26.84 0.03 22.03
CA PHE A 528 -27.28 -1.32 21.62
C PHE A 528 -27.83 -2.20 22.76
N ASN A 529 -28.55 -1.61 23.72
CA ASN A 529 -29.04 -2.26 24.95
C ASN A 529 -27.93 -2.59 25.97
N ALA A 530 -26.97 -1.68 26.16
CA ALA A 530 -25.90 -1.81 27.15
C ALA A 530 -25.08 -3.11 26.97
N VAL A 531 -24.50 -3.27 25.77
CA VAL A 531 -23.71 -4.46 25.42
C VAL A 531 -22.40 -4.49 26.21
N ASP A 532 -22.07 -5.66 26.76
CA ASP A 532 -20.79 -5.96 27.42
C ASP A 532 -20.34 -7.37 26.98
N LEU A 533 -19.53 -7.44 25.93
CA LEU A 533 -18.98 -8.69 25.39
C LEU A 533 -17.56 -8.88 25.90
N LYS A 534 -17.27 -10.09 26.38
CA LYS A 534 -15.99 -10.45 27.00
C LYS A 534 -15.42 -11.72 26.39
N ASP A 535 -14.10 -11.85 26.54
CA ASP A 535 -13.33 -13.03 26.17
C ASP A 535 -13.50 -13.44 24.69
N LEU A 536 -13.74 -12.46 23.80
CA LEU A 536 -13.82 -12.67 22.36
C LEU A 536 -12.43 -12.98 21.82
N PRO A 537 -12.24 -13.98 20.95
CA PRO A 537 -10.95 -14.23 20.34
C PRO A 537 -10.52 -13.03 19.46
N LEU A 538 -9.28 -12.58 19.61
CA LEU A 538 -8.73 -11.49 18.79
C LEU A 538 -8.44 -11.95 17.35
N VAL A 539 -8.10 -13.23 17.18
CA VAL A 539 -7.86 -13.86 15.87
C VAL A 539 -8.74 -15.09 15.76
N VAL A 540 -9.50 -15.18 14.66
CA VAL A 540 -10.30 -16.36 14.31
C VAL A 540 -9.79 -16.99 13.02
N SER A 541 -10.15 -18.24 12.77
CA SER A 541 -9.87 -18.89 11.50
C SER A 541 -11.01 -18.64 10.52
N HIS A 542 -10.70 -18.13 9.33
CA HIS A 542 -11.67 -17.94 8.26
C HIS A 542 -12.40 -19.26 7.96
N PRO A 543 -13.74 -19.30 7.95
CA PRO A 543 -14.50 -20.55 7.88
C PRO A 543 -14.30 -21.30 6.54
N ALA A 544 -13.97 -20.58 5.47
CA ALA A 544 -13.72 -21.16 4.15
C ALA A 544 -12.28 -21.60 3.92
N THR A 545 -11.32 -20.80 4.38
CA THR A 545 -9.92 -20.88 3.94
C THR A 545 -8.99 -21.31 5.07
N GLY A 546 -9.48 -21.32 6.32
CA GLY A 546 -8.69 -21.56 7.52
C GLY A 546 -7.65 -20.48 7.83
N LYS A 547 -7.57 -19.42 7.01
CA LYS A 547 -6.60 -18.34 7.21
C LYS A 547 -6.95 -17.54 8.46
N PRO A 548 -5.96 -17.05 9.22
CA PRO A 548 -6.22 -16.21 10.38
C PRO A 548 -6.85 -14.88 9.95
N CYS A 549 -7.81 -14.39 10.72
CA CYS A 549 -8.52 -13.13 10.51
C CYS A 549 -8.61 -12.34 11.81
N LEU A 550 -8.35 -11.03 11.76
CA LEU A 550 -8.48 -10.16 12.91
C LEU A 550 -9.96 -9.94 13.22
N ARG A 551 -10.37 -10.16 14.47
CA ARG A 551 -11.69 -9.80 15.01
C ARG A 551 -11.51 -8.77 16.10
N TYR A 552 -11.89 -7.54 15.80
CA TYR A 552 -11.61 -6.41 16.67
C TYR A 552 -12.64 -5.29 16.47
N HIS A 553 -12.66 -4.33 17.39
CA HIS A 553 -13.27 -3.03 17.21
C HIS A 553 -12.26 -1.99 17.69
N GLU A 554 -11.95 -0.98 16.89
CA GLU A 554 -11.07 0.11 17.30
C GLU A 554 -11.68 0.85 18.50
N PRO A 555 -10.91 1.14 19.57
CA PRO A 555 -11.42 1.91 20.70
C PRO A 555 -11.96 3.26 20.21
N TRP A 556 -13.21 3.55 20.57
CA TRP A 556 -13.89 4.77 20.15
C TRP A 556 -14.35 5.55 21.39
N PRO A 557 -13.40 6.16 22.13
CA PRO A 557 -13.71 6.91 23.35
C PRO A 557 -14.50 8.17 23.02
N GLN A 558 -15.10 8.78 24.04
CA GLN A 558 -15.90 10.02 23.90
C GLN A 558 -15.11 11.17 23.26
N SER A 559 -13.79 11.18 23.33
CA SER A 559 -12.95 12.18 22.66
C SER A 559 -12.92 12.06 21.13
N LYS A 560 -13.41 10.95 20.56
CA LYS A 560 -13.42 10.67 19.11
C LYS A 560 -14.84 10.62 18.53
N THR A 561 -15.90 10.79 19.32
CA THR A 561 -17.28 10.58 18.87
C THR A 561 -18.28 11.39 19.70
N ASP A 562 -19.30 11.95 19.04
CA ASP A 562 -20.46 12.55 19.71
C ASP A 562 -21.50 11.49 20.15
N PHE A 563 -21.28 10.22 19.79
CA PHE A 563 -22.11 9.07 20.21
C PHE A 563 -21.62 8.46 21.52
N GLU A 564 -22.29 7.39 21.97
CA GLU A 564 -21.82 6.61 23.11
C GLU A 564 -20.47 5.95 22.79
N PRO A 565 -19.52 5.95 23.74
CA PRO A 565 -18.19 5.41 23.50
C PRO A 565 -18.21 3.88 23.34
N MET A 566 -17.18 3.38 22.66
CA MET A 566 -16.87 1.96 22.55
C MET A 566 -15.60 1.69 23.35
N GLU A 567 -15.76 1.17 24.56
CA GLU A 567 -14.67 0.83 25.46
C GLU A 567 -14.13 -0.55 25.10
N VAL A 568 -12.86 -0.61 24.69
CA VAL A 568 -12.24 -1.84 24.19
C VAL A 568 -10.97 -2.15 24.99
N ALA A 569 -10.84 -3.40 25.42
CA ALA A 569 -9.66 -3.88 26.12
C ALA A 569 -9.21 -5.23 25.57
N VAL A 570 -7.92 -5.34 25.26
CA VAL A 570 -7.27 -6.62 24.91
C VAL A 570 -6.67 -7.21 26.17
N ARG A 571 -6.91 -8.51 26.40
CA ARG A 571 -6.38 -9.26 27.53
C ARG A 571 -5.27 -10.18 27.07
N GLY A 572 -4.09 -9.94 27.64
CA GLY A 572 -2.85 -10.69 27.43
C GLY A 572 -2.83 -12.05 28.13
N SER A 573 -2.05 -13.00 27.62
CA SER A 573 -1.32 -13.94 28.47
C SER A 573 -0.21 -13.21 29.25
N ASP A 574 0.37 -13.84 30.28
CA ASP A 574 1.39 -13.22 31.14
C ASP A 574 2.50 -12.53 30.31
N GLY A 575 2.69 -11.22 30.54
CA GLY A 575 3.75 -10.42 29.91
C GLY A 575 3.38 -9.65 28.64
N VAL A 576 2.15 -9.76 28.11
CA VAL A 576 1.67 -8.95 26.96
C VAL A 576 0.81 -7.78 27.44
N ASN A 577 1.21 -6.54 27.11
CA ASN A 577 0.44 -5.35 27.41
C ASN A 577 -0.67 -5.12 26.37
N GLY A 578 -1.93 -5.32 26.75
CA GLY A 578 -3.09 -5.13 25.87
C GLY A 578 -3.21 -3.72 25.29
N VAL A 579 -2.78 -2.69 26.01
CA VAL A 579 -2.80 -1.30 25.50
C VAL A 579 -1.84 -1.13 24.32
N ASP A 580 -0.67 -1.76 24.39
CA ASP A 580 0.31 -1.68 23.31
C ASP A 580 -0.13 -2.51 22.10
N VAL A 581 -0.83 -3.63 22.33
CA VAL A 581 -1.48 -4.39 21.26
C VAL A 581 -2.53 -3.54 20.53
N CYS A 582 -3.43 -2.87 21.26
CA CYS A 582 -4.42 -1.95 20.65
C CYS A 582 -3.72 -0.88 19.80
N LYS A 583 -2.71 -0.19 20.35
CA LYS A 583 -1.97 0.86 19.62
C LYS A 583 -1.37 0.35 18.30
N VAL A 584 -0.80 -0.87 18.31
CA VAL A 584 -0.20 -1.46 17.11
C VAL A 584 -1.26 -1.82 16.09
N ILE A 585 -2.35 -2.47 16.50
CA ILE A 585 -3.46 -2.83 15.61
C ILE A 585 -4.10 -1.59 15.02
N ASP A 586 -4.45 -0.60 15.85
CA ASP A 586 -5.03 0.67 15.42
C ASP A 586 -4.14 1.36 14.39
N ALA A 587 -2.82 1.44 14.64
CA ALA A 587 -1.88 2.05 13.70
C ALA A 587 -1.77 1.29 12.36
N LEU A 588 -1.90 -0.04 12.37
CA LEU A 588 -1.86 -0.87 11.17
C LEU A 588 -3.16 -0.81 10.37
N LEU A 589 -4.32 -0.68 11.03
CA LEU A 589 -5.63 -0.57 10.37
C LEU A 589 -5.73 0.69 9.48
N TYR A 590 -4.94 1.72 9.73
CA TYR A 590 -4.85 2.91 8.88
C TYR A 590 -3.61 2.93 7.96
N ASP A 591 -2.75 1.92 8.01
CA ASP A 591 -1.54 1.88 7.20
C ASP A 591 -1.88 1.68 5.72
N ARG A 592 -1.33 2.54 4.84
CA ARG A 592 -1.58 2.52 3.39
C ARG A 592 -1.03 1.26 2.68
N ARG A 593 -0.34 0.38 3.39
CA ARG A 593 0.10 -0.94 2.92
C ARG A 593 -0.85 -2.07 3.32
N VAL A 594 -1.78 -1.81 4.24
CA VAL A 594 -2.77 -2.76 4.76
C VAL A 594 -4.18 -2.43 4.25
N THR A 595 -4.47 -1.14 4.09
CA THR A 595 -5.82 -0.65 3.93
C THR A 595 -6.07 -0.06 2.55
N TYR A 596 -7.07 -0.61 1.86
CA TYR A 596 -7.61 -0.04 0.63
C TYR A 596 -8.60 1.08 0.94
N TRP A 597 -8.44 2.20 0.24
CA TRP A 597 -9.29 3.40 0.40
C TRP A 597 -10.19 3.51 -0.82
N HIS A 598 -11.45 3.09 -0.66
CA HIS A 598 -12.40 3.04 -1.74
C HIS A 598 -13.11 4.39 -1.91
N ALA A 599 -12.86 5.04 -3.05
CA ALA A 599 -13.66 6.15 -3.54
C ALA A 599 -14.77 5.61 -4.44
N TRP A 600 -16.01 5.72 -3.98
CA TRP A 600 -17.20 5.24 -4.68
C TRP A 600 -17.43 6.01 -5.98
N GLN A 601 -17.70 5.28 -7.05
CA GLN A 601 -18.27 5.80 -8.28
C GLN A 601 -19.71 5.33 -8.40
N LYS A 602 -20.57 6.17 -8.98
CA LYS A 602 -21.97 5.80 -9.22
C LYS A 602 -22.02 4.50 -10.03
N GLY A 603 -22.79 3.54 -9.55
CA GLY A 603 -22.97 2.23 -10.19
C GLY A 603 -21.93 1.19 -9.77
N ASP A 604 -20.94 1.53 -8.93
CA ASP A 604 -20.08 0.52 -8.32
C ASP A 604 -20.93 -0.50 -7.56
N LEU A 605 -20.61 -1.77 -7.77
CA LEU A 605 -21.09 -2.89 -6.97
C LEU A 605 -19.87 -3.49 -6.25
N LEU A 606 -19.95 -3.71 -4.94
CA LEU A 606 -18.81 -4.17 -4.15
C LEU A 606 -19.23 -5.33 -3.25
N VAL A 607 -18.47 -6.43 -3.31
CA VAL A 607 -18.58 -7.55 -2.37
C VAL A 607 -17.34 -7.56 -1.48
N SER A 608 -17.56 -7.51 -0.18
CA SER A 608 -16.52 -7.59 0.84
C SER A 608 -16.77 -8.80 1.73
N ASP A 609 -15.74 -9.63 1.88
CA ASP A 609 -15.67 -10.63 2.94
C ASP A 609 -15.48 -9.94 4.31
N ASN A 610 -16.56 -9.89 5.07
CA ASN A 610 -16.60 -9.31 6.42
C ASN A 610 -15.85 -10.17 7.44
N VAL A 611 -15.37 -11.37 7.06
CA VAL A 611 -14.53 -12.20 7.91
C VAL A 611 -13.07 -11.77 7.86
N SER A 612 -12.49 -11.71 6.66
CA SER A 612 -11.09 -11.33 6.48
C SER A 612 -10.85 -9.81 6.55
N MET A 613 -11.88 -9.00 6.29
CA MET A 613 -11.75 -7.54 6.26
C MET A 613 -12.29 -6.88 7.53
N MET A 614 -11.50 -5.95 8.05
CA MET A 614 -11.97 -4.88 8.92
C MET A 614 -12.36 -3.69 8.04
N HIS A 615 -13.41 -2.96 8.38
CA HIS A 615 -13.83 -1.82 7.58
C HIS A 615 -14.22 -0.61 8.43
N THR A 616 -14.16 0.56 7.80
CA THR A 616 -14.67 1.81 8.37
C THR A 616 -15.03 2.81 7.28
N ARG A 617 -15.47 4.00 7.68
CA ARG A 617 -15.67 5.16 6.82
C ARG A 617 -14.96 6.37 7.41
N THR A 618 -14.24 7.08 6.56
CA THR A 618 -13.67 8.40 6.90
C THR A 618 -14.78 9.44 7.08
N GLU A 619 -14.44 10.53 7.76
CA GLU A 619 -15.30 11.70 7.85
C GLU A 619 -15.62 12.28 6.46
N PHE A 620 -16.77 12.94 6.36
CA PHE A 620 -17.16 13.68 5.17
C PHE A 620 -17.94 14.94 5.51
N VAL A 621 -18.01 15.87 4.55
CA VAL A 621 -18.84 17.07 4.69
C VAL A 621 -20.28 16.71 4.34
N GLY A 622 -21.18 16.88 5.31
CA GLY A 622 -22.62 16.61 5.13
C GLY A 622 -23.28 17.54 4.10
N GLY A 623 -24.41 17.09 3.54
CA GLY A 623 -25.13 17.76 2.46
C GLY A 623 -24.77 17.26 1.05
N SER A 624 -24.10 16.11 0.96
CA SER A 624 -23.82 15.45 -0.33
C SER A 624 -24.93 14.46 -0.69
N ASP A 625 -25.28 14.33 -1.98
CA ASP A 625 -26.18 13.29 -2.47
C ASP A 625 -25.46 11.93 -2.43
N ARG A 626 -25.10 11.42 -1.25
CA ARG A 626 -24.42 10.12 -1.06
C ARG A 626 -25.41 9.09 -0.57
N GLU A 627 -25.73 8.12 -1.42
CA GLU A 627 -26.59 6.99 -1.15
C GLU A 627 -25.89 5.69 -1.56
N LEU A 628 -25.62 4.85 -0.56
CA LEU A 628 -25.17 3.48 -0.75
C LEU A 628 -26.27 2.53 -0.25
N TRP A 629 -26.51 1.45 -0.97
CA TRP A 629 -27.31 0.34 -0.45
C TRP A 629 -26.39 -0.76 0.05
N ARG A 630 -26.74 -1.37 1.18
CA ARG A 630 -26.00 -2.48 1.78
C ARG A 630 -26.94 -3.64 2.10
N ILE A 631 -26.53 -4.86 1.74
CA ILE A 631 -27.14 -6.12 2.16
C ILE A 631 -26.06 -7.00 2.81
N HIS A 632 -26.41 -7.64 3.92
CA HIS A 632 -25.60 -8.71 4.50
C HIS A 632 -26.07 -10.05 3.99
N PHE A 633 -25.15 -10.98 3.80
CA PHE A 633 -25.48 -12.36 3.45
C PHE A 633 -24.47 -13.35 4.03
N ASP A 634 -24.93 -14.57 4.27
CA ASP A 634 -24.11 -15.72 4.66
C ASP A 634 -24.06 -16.75 3.52
N ARG A 635 -23.15 -17.72 3.63
CA ARG A 635 -23.12 -18.88 2.74
C ARG A 635 -24.37 -19.73 2.94
N ASP A 636 -24.86 -20.35 1.88
CA ASP A 636 -26.01 -21.25 1.98
C ASP A 636 -25.72 -22.43 2.91
N GLY A 637 -26.61 -22.66 3.87
CA GLY A 637 -26.46 -23.71 4.88
C GLY A 637 -25.40 -23.44 5.96
N PHE A 638 -24.69 -22.31 5.91
CA PHE A 638 -23.80 -21.87 6.98
C PHE A 638 -24.58 -21.03 7.99
N LYS A 639 -24.57 -21.44 9.26
CA LYS A 639 -25.03 -20.59 10.36
C LYS A 639 -23.82 -20.07 11.12
N SER A 640 -23.63 -18.76 11.10
CA SER A 640 -22.60 -18.08 11.88
C SER A 640 -22.66 -18.56 13.35
N GLY A 641 -21.50 -19.03 13.83
CA GLY A 641 -21.30 -19.58 15.16
C GLY A 641 -21.45 -21.11 15.32
N GLU A 642 -22.27 -21.86 14.56
CA GLU A 642 -22.44 -23.32 14.81
C GLU A 642 -21.15 -24.12 14.54
N ASP A 643 -20.36 -23.74 13.53
CA ASP A 643 -19.16 -24.48 13.08
C ASP A 643 -17.81 -23.94 13.58
N GLU A 644 -17.70 -22.65 13.93
CA GLU A 644 -16.42 -22.03 14.35
C GLU A 644 -15.96 -22.53 15.72
N TYR A 645 -16.88 -22.71 16.68
CA TYR A 645 -16.52 -23.15 18.04
C TYR A 645 -16.34 -24.66 18.15
N HIS A 646 -17.06 -25.47 17.36
CA HIS A 646 -16.95 -26.93 17.41
C HIS A 646 -15.59 -27.42 16.88
N LYS A 647 -15.03 -26.76 15.85
CA LYS A 647 -13.69 -27.09 15.34
C LYS A 647 -12.55 -26.62 16.24
N MET A 648 -12.70 -25.51 16.97
CA MET A 648 -11.65 -25.00 17.87
C MET A 648 -11.42 -25.88 19.11
N ARG A 649 -12.42 -26.65 19.59
CA ARG A 649 -12.27 -27.52 20.77
C ARG A 649 -11.71 -28.92 20.50
N THR A 650 -11.74 -29.40 19.26
CA THR A 650 -11.22 -30.74 18.92
C THR A 650 -9.73 -30.79 18.59
N CYS A 651 -9.00 -29.67 18.69
CA CYS A 651 -7.55 -29.61 18.44
C CYS A 651 -6.73 -29.01 19.60
N LEU A 652 -7.22 -29.09 20.84
CA LEU A 652 -6.41 -28.91 22.05
C LEU A 652 -6.18 -30.24 22.75
#